data_AF-A0A938Z9Z8-F1
#
_entry.id   AF-A0A938Z9Z8-F1
#
_cell.length_a   1.000
_cell.length_b   1.000
_cell.length_c   1.000
_cell.angle_alpha   90.00
_cell.angle_beta   90.00
_cell.angle_gamma   90.00
#
_symmetry.space_group_name_H-M   'P 1'
#
loop_
_entity.id
_entity.type
_entity.pdbx_description
1 polymer ?
#
loop_
_entity_poly.entity_id
_entity_poly.type
_entity_poly.pdbx_seq_one_letter_code
_entity_poly.pdbx_strand_id
1 'polypeptide(L)'
;MKQTLRFWQIAAEGGFMLACALAATTVFAMPAFAEDAQLATAAQPATQDDDASQTAEVTSQADLDNAAEGSIVKLKGTITTDLTVNKKLTIQAADGAVMKGTLNINADGVTISGVHFALDGTTGAKNSMSDNGKTGLTVKNCTFDITSGADKLNAQLNGAWLGYGANDATFDGNVFNIAMPGIDHSYVGINIVGASVKNTTVSNNQITFRKDAEPKASAHFLIANGNKSTSGEYGLSGFKVTANTISNQTGLAAGKSNTYGVGVSNAEDAAISGNTFTGLYMAVKPSMWPNEAPSKSIKLTGNAFSGCHIGIMMRTIDVQPGAVISSNNDFSTTETPYAGHKGSNALVWQSGDGTLYPAVSDAAQSGKVAFTLVSSIDTLSDADSVAKGQDVTLDFNGHAISGTLTNNGSLTIKDTTGLSGQKSSIRLDGSGTTTIEGGTYDNDEILKYLAKDHGVLVRSNNGDQLFTVLAKKDVLASAKGKVTTENGDLFFGTLDEAKDYAEKNNIDEGNVSQAVYTVDFDTQGNGDVASITVEAGKSIHLPAVPEVFGYTSGAWYIGDKKVESEFTPTSDVTLVAKWIKAVDKGNSNNNGSSTSTGSKKNVASGAVSKRVGKSLPQTGDTSAIVIATAAATGIAAIAGGIVVENRRHQA
;
A
#
# COMPACT_ATOMS: atom_id res chain seq x y z
N MET A 1 14.41 -28.93 -50.85
CA MET A 1 13.45 -30.05 -51.10
C MET A 1 12.82 -30.47 -49.76
N LYS A 2 11.87 -31.41 -49.79
CA LYS A 2 11.01 -31.84 -48.67
C LYS A 2 11.78 -32.29 -47.41
N GLN A 3 11.24 -31.94 -46.23
CA GLN A 3 10.90 -32.76 -45.03
C GLN A 3 11.91 -33.86 -44.54
N THR A 4 11.96 -34.26 -43.26
CA THR A 4 10.84 -34.38 -42.28
C THR A 4 11.36 -34.37 -40.82
N LEU A 5 10.55 -33.90 -39.87
CA LEU A 5 10.76 -34.19 -38.43
C LEU A 5 10.46 -35.67 -38.12
N ARG A 6 10.97 -36.16 -36.98
CA ARG A 6 10.39 -37.31 -36.26
C ARG A 6 10.30 -37.01 -34.76
N PHE A 7 9.10 -37.11 -34.21
CA PHE A 7 8.88 -37.23 -32.77
C PHE A 7 9.27 -38.65 -32.29
N TRP A 8 9.51 -38.77 -30.99
CA TRP A 8 9.29 -40.01 -30.24
C TRP A 8 8.21 -39.76 -29.19
N GLN A 9 7.37 -40.77 -28.95
CA GLN A 9 6.17 -40.66 -28.12
C GLN A 9 6.31 -41.51 -26.86
N ILE A 10 5.71 -41.02 -25.77
CA ILE A 10 5.76 -41.64 -24.44
C ILE A 10 4.97 -42.97 -24.43
N ALA A 11 5.54 -43.99 -23.80
CA ALA A 11 4.80 -45.19 -23.39
C ALA A 11 4.14 -44.96 -22.03
N ALA A 12 2.89 -45.35 -21.88
CA ALA A 12 2.14 -45.28 -20.64
C ALA A 12 1.32 -46.56 -20.46
N GLU A 13 1.26 -47.10 -19.24
CA GLU A 13 0.15 -47.90 -18.74
C GLU A 13 0.30 -48.12 -17.22
N GLY A 14 -0.81 -48.37 -16.52
CA GLY A 14 -0.84 -48.59 -15.06
C GLY A 14 -1.62 -47.53 -14.29
N GLY A 15 -2.96 -47.61 -14.30
CA GLY A 15 -3.81 -46.74 -13.50
C GLY A 15 -5.10 -47.41 -13.05
N PHE A 16 -5.62 -46.98 -11.90
CA PHE A 16 -7.02 -47.07 -11.47
C PHE A 16 -7.21 -45.98 -10.38
N MET A 17 -7.76 -44.81 -10.73
CA MET A 17 -9.20 -44.50 -10.82
C MET A 17 -9.92 -44.43 -9.46
N LEU A 18 -10.03 -43.21 -8.92
CA LEU A 18 -11.28 -42.72 -8.34
C LEU A 18 -11.45 -41.23 -8.71
N ALA A 19 -12.52 -40.90 -9.41
CA ALA A 19 -12.92 -39.54 -9.80
C ALA A 19 -14.33 -39.28 -9.22
N CYS A 20 -14.92 -38.08 -9.19
CA CYS A 20 -14.52 -36.72 -9.61
C CYS A 20 -15.16 -35.73 -8.56
N ALA A 21 -15.40 -34.42 -8.69
CA ALA A 21 -15.37 -33.38 -9.75
C ALA A 21 -15.38 -31.99 -9.02
N LEU A 22 -15.28 -30.79 -9.62
CA LEU A 22 -15.01 -30.28 -10.98
C LEU A 22 -14.54 -28.79 -10.84
N ALA A 23 -14.21 -28.13 -11.95
CA ALA A 23 -14.07 -26.66 -12.13
C ALA A 23 -12.85 -25.97 -11.47
N ALA A 24 -12.29 -24.89 -12.04
CA ALA A 24 -12.25 -24.42 -13.43
C ALA A 24 -11.15 -23.34 -13.56
N THR A 25 -10.00 -23.66 -14.15
CA THR A 25 -8.92 -22.68 -14.39
C THR A 25 -9.16 -21.88 -15.67
N THR A 26 -9.40 -20.58 -15.54
CA THR A 26 -9.48 -19.65 -16.68
C THR A 26 -8.09 -19.21 -17.14
N VAL A 27 -7.65 -19.69 -18.30
CA VAL A 27 -6.53 -19.11 -19.04
C VAL A 27 -7.05 -17.91 -19.82
N PHE A 28 -6.51 -16.72 -19.57
CA PHE A 28 -6.78 -15.57 -20.45
C PHE A 28 -5.90 -15.66 -21.71
N ALA A 29 -6.53 -15.66 -22.87
CA ALA A 29 -5.85 -15.72 -24.15
C ALA A 29 -5.27 -14.35 -24.54
N MET A 30 -4.08 -14.35 -25.14
CA MET A 30 -3.58 -13.20 -25.91
C MET A 30 -4.40 -13.08 -27.20
N PRO A 31 -4.82 -11.88 -27.62
CA PRO A 31 -5.41 -11.69 -28.94
C PRO A 31 -4.32 -11.86 -30.01
N ALA A 32 -4.51 -12.80 -30.93
CA ALA A 32 -3.70 -12.87 -32.13
C ALA A 32 -4.07 -11.71 -33.06
N PHE A 33 -3.07 -11.04 -33.64
CA PHE A 33 -3.30 -10.10 -34.74
C PHE A 33 -3.75 -10.90 -35.97
N ALA A 34 -4.94 -10.60 -36.48
CA ALA A 34 -5.38 -11.02 -37.80
C ALA A 34 -5.15 -9.88 -38.79
N GLU A 35 -4.49 -10.18 -39.90
CA GLU A 35 -4.46 -9.29 -41.07
C GLU A 35 -5.84 -9.30 -41.74
N ASP A 36 -6.32 -8.13 -42.19
CA ASP A 36 -7.32 -8.06 -43.25
C ASP A 36 -7.12 -6.77 -44.05
N ALA A 37 -6.21 -6.82 -45.03
CA ALA A 37 -5.90 -5.70 -45.92
C ALA A 37 -6.75 -5.78 -47.19
N GLN A 38 -7.68 -4.84 -47.40
CA GLN A 38 -8.43 -4.76 -48.65
C GLN A 38 -7.53 -4.32 -49.81
N LEU A 39 -7.52 -5.12 -50.88
CA LEU A 39 -6.80 -4.81 -52.11
C LEU A 39 -7.46 -3.65 -52.86
N ALA A 40 -6.64 -2.66 -53.24
CA ALA A 40 -6.95 -1.71 -54.31
C ALA A 40 -5.86 -1.80 -55.39
N THR A 41 -6.07 -2.65 -56.39
CA THR A 41 -5.11 -2.87 -57.48
C THR A 41 -5.15 -1.73 -58.50
N ALA A 42 -4.04 -0.99 -58.67
CA ALA A 42 -3.83 -0.07 -59.78
C ALA A 42 -2.41 -0.26 -60.37
N ALA A 43 -2.34 -0.31 -61.70
CA ALA A 43 -1.21 -0.56 -62.58
C ALA A 43 0.24 -0.38 -62.04
N GLN A 44 1.09 -1.39 -62.27
CA GLN A 44 2.54 -1.31 -62.17
C GLN A 44 3.17 -0.74 -63.47
N PRO A 45 3.91 0.37 -63.41
CA PRO A 45 4.89 0.75 -64.42
C PRO A 45 6.31 0.28 -64.05
N ALA A 46 7.17 0.19 -65.07
CA ALA A 46 8.63 -0.04 -65.10
C ALA A 46 9.40 -0.30 -63.78
N THR A 47 10.21 -1.37 -63.79
CA THR A 47 11.29 -1.60 -62.82
C THR A 47 12.36 -0.50 -62.88
N GLN A 48 12.67 0.09 -61.72
CA GLN A 48 13.88 0.86 -61.48
C GLN A 48 14.51 0.34 -60.17
N ASP A 49 15.79 -0.06 -60.22
CA ASP A 49 16.55 -0.49 -59.04
C ASP A 49 16.99 0.74 -58.22
N ASP A 50 16.06 1.30 -57.46
CA ASP A 50 16.36 2.39 -56.50
C ASP A 50 17.04 1.82 -55.24
N ASP A 51 18.34 1.65 -55.37
CA ASP A 51 19.41 1.48 -54.36
C ASP A 51 19.00 0.97 -52.97
N ALA A 52 19.44 -0.24 -52.65
CA ALA A 52 19.44 -0.78 -51.30
C ALA A 52 20.50 -0.06 -50.43
N SER A 53 20.15 1.17 -50.02
CA SER A 53 20.97 2.10 -49.25
C SER A 53 21.88 1.39 -48.23
N GLN A 54 23.17 1.32 -48.57
CA GLN A 54 24.14 0.61 -47.75
C GLN A 54 24.26 1.30 -46.40
N THR A 55 23.85 0.61 -45.34
CA THR A 55 23.95 1.12 -43.96
C THR A 55 25.41 1.38 -43.64
N ALA A 56 25.81 2.66 -43.62
CA ALA A 56 27.22 3.03 -43.55
C ALA A 56 27.85 2.55 -42.24
N GLU A 57 28.96 1.82 -42.34
CA GLU A 57 29.77 1.44 -41.18
C GLU A 57 30.56 2.65 -40.69
N VAL A 58 30.53 2.89 -39.38
CA VAL A 58 31.19 4.02 -38.73
C VAL A 58 32.29 3.51 -37.81
N THR A 59 33.49 3.99 -38.07
CA THR A 59 34.71 3.74 -37.29
C THR A 59 35.42 5.04 -36.89
N SER A 60 35.07 6.16 -37.54
CA SER A 60 35.72 7.45 -37.45
C SER A 60 34.73 8.61 -37.59
N GLN A 61 35.17 9.84 -37.29
CA GLN A 61 34.37 11.06 -37.49
C GLN A 61 34.01 11.28 -38.98
N ALA A 62 34.93 10.95 -39.89
CA ALA A 62 34.70 11.12 -41.33
C ALA A 62 33.52 10.27 -41.83
N ASP A 63 33.27 9.11 -41.24
CA ASP A 63 32.15 8.24 -41.61
C ASP A 63 30.80 8.88 -41.24
N LEU A 64 30.72 9.56 -40.09
CA LEU A 64 29.54 10.34 -39.67
C LEU A 64 29.35 11.62 -40.50
N ASP A 65 30.45 12.31 -40.81
CA ASP A 65 30.40 13.53 -41.62
C ASP A 65 30.01 13.24 -43.08
N ASN A 66 30.38 12.07 -43.62
CA ASN A 66 29.99 11.59 -44.94
C ASN A 66 28.58 10.97 -45.00
N ALA A 67 28.02 10.49 -43.88
CA ALA A 67 26.69 9.87 -43.85
C ALA A 67 25.60 10.84 -44.36
N ALA A 68 24.60 10.33 -45.09
CA ALA A 68 23.48 11.13 -45.56
C ALA A 68 22.57 11.55 -44.38
N GLU A 69 22.00 12.75 -44.42
CA GLU A 69 21.07 13.17 -43.37
C GLU A 69 19.79 12.32 -43.37
N GLY A 70 19.32 11.95 -42.18
CA GLY A 70 18.21 11.01 -41.96
C GLY A 70 18.59 9.53 -42.09
N SER A 71 19.81 9.18 -42.52
CA SER A 71 20.23 7.80 -42.75
C SER A 71 20.45 6.98 -41.47
N ILE A 72 20.52 5.66 -41.64
CA ILE A 72 20.95 4.70 -40.61
C ILE A 72 22.44 4.43 -40.79
N VAL A 73 23.20 4.50 -39.70
CA VAL A 73 24.64 4.19 -39.64
C VAL A 73 24.92 3.17 -38.54
N LYS A 74 25.98 2.37 -38.68
CA LYS A 74 26.36 1.32 -37.73
C LYS A 74 27.78 1.51 -37.22
N LEU A 75 27.93 1.82 -35.94
CA LEU A 75 29.21 1.78 -35.24
C LEU A 75 29.82 0.38 -35.36
N LYS A 76 31.13 0.28 -35.63
CA LYS A 76 31.82 -1.00 -35.87
C LYS A 76 33.14 -1.10 -35.09
N GLY A 77 33.35 -2.24 -34.44
CA GLY A 77 34.53 -2.49 -33.61
C GLY A 77 34.58 -1.61 -32.36
N THR A 78 35.75 -1.50 -31.74
CA THR A 78 35.94 -0.65 -30.55
C THR A 78 36.35 0.76 -30.97
N ILE A 79 35.50 1.75 -30.72
CA ILE A 79 35.75 3.15 -31.04
C ILE A 79 36.24 3.86 -29.77
N THR A 80 37.53 4.20 -29.73
CA THR A 80 38.20 4.81 -28.56
C THR A 80 38.30 6.33 -28.63
N THR A 81 37.89 6.94 -29.73
CA THR A 81 37.86 8.39 -29.94
C THR A 81 36.46 8.94 -29.76
N ASP A 82 36.36 10.17 -29.27
CA ASP A 82 35.09 10.91 -29.29
C ASP A 82 34.59 11.09 -30.72
N LEU A 83 33.27 11.04 -30.90
CA LEU A 83 32.57 11.25 -32.17
C LEU A 83 31.49 12.32 -31.99
N THR A 84 31.18 13.07 -33.05
CA THR A 84 30.21 14.17 -33.04
C THR A 84 29.17 14.02 -34.15
N VAL A 85 27.90 14.04 -33.75
CA VAL A 85 26.73 13.83 -34.62
C VAL A 85 26.17 15.19 -35.02
N ASN A 86 26.65 15.71 -36.16
CA ASN A 86 26.36 17.08 -36.65
C ASN A 86 25.12 17.21 -37.55
N LYS A 87 24.41 16.11 -37.83
CA LYS A 87 23.17 16.06 -38.64
C LYS A 87 22.22 15.00 -38.08
N LYS A 88 20.94 15.03 -38.46
CA LYS A 88 20.00 13.99 -38.01
C LYS A 88 20.43 12.62 -38.53
N LEU A 89 20.60 11.63 -37.65
CA LEU A 89 20.98 10.25 -37.98
C LEU A 89 20.29 9.23 -37.06
N THR A 90 20.19 7.99 -37.52
CA THR A 90 19.91 6.82 -36.67
C THR A 90 21.18 5.99 -36.50
N ILE A 91 21.73 5.95 -35.29
CA ILE A 91 22.98 5.28 -34.94
C ILE A 91 22.66 3.92 -34.32
N GLN A 92 23.23 2.87 -34.89
CA GLN A 92 23.13 1.50 -34.40
C GLN A 92 24.53 0.93 -34.10
N ALA A 93 24.60 -0.22 -33.45
CA ALA A 93 25.80 -1.05 -33.41
C ALA A 93 25.76 -2.12 -34.51
N ALA A 94 26.93 -2.49 -35.03
CA ALA A 94 27.19 -3.81 -35.58
C ALA A 94 27.58 -4.79 -34.45
N ASP A 95 27.49 -6.10 -34.70
CA ASP A 95 27.79 -7.14 -33.71
C ASP A 95 29.19 -6.95 -33.09
N GLY A 96 29.24 -6.83 -31.76
CA GLY A 96 30.48 -6.63 -31.00
C GLY A 96 31.09 -5.22 -31.08
N ALA A 97 30.39 -4.22 -31.63
CA ALA A 97 30.84 -2.84 -31.60
C ALA A 97 30.68 -2.20 -30.20
N VAL A 98 31.68 -1.44 -29.76
CA VAL A 98 31.75 -0.83 -28.43
C VAL A 98 32.26 0.61 -28.53
N MET A 99 31.50 1.56 -28.00
CA MET A 99 31.89 2.97 -27.89
C MET A 99 32.57 3.22 -26.55
N LYS A 100 33.86 3.61 -26.58
CA LYS A 100 34.66 4.01 -25.40
C LYS A 100 35.04 5.49 -25.40
N GLY A 101 34.92 6.18 -26.54
CA GLY A 101 34.91 7.64 -26.58
C GLY A 101 33.54 8.20 -26.18
N THR A 102 33.42 9.53 -26.11
CA THR A 102 32.14 10.23 -25.96
C THR A 102 31.41 10.30 -27.30
N LEU A 103 30.12 9.92 -27.36
CA LEU A 103 29.25 10.21 -28.50
C LEU A 103 28.51 11.55 -28.26
N ASN A 104 28.98 12.62 -28.91
CA ASN A 104 28.47 13.98 -28.75
C ASN A 104 27.35 14.28 -29.76
N ILE A 105 26.17 14.64 -29.28
CA ILE A 105 25.01 14.94 -30.11
C ILE A 105 24.94 16.45 -30.36
N ASN A 106 24.91 16.86 -31.63
CA ASN A 106 24.90 18.26 -32.05
C ASN A 106 23.79 18.58 -33.07
N ALA A 107 22.87 17.65 -33.33
CA ALA A 107 21.71 17.82 -34.20
C ALA A 107 20.43 17.25 -33.57
N ASP A 108 19.29 17.78 -33.99
CA ASP A 108 17.97 17.41 -33.48
C ASP A 108 17.47 16.08 -34.09
N GLY A 109 16.60 15.37 -33.36
CA GLY A 109 15.94 14.16 -33.81
C GLY A 109 16.86 12.96 -34.05
N VAL A 110 18.06 12.96 -33.48
CA VAL A 110 19.02 11.85 -33.54
C VAL A 110 18.49 10.66 -32.73
N THR A 111 18.60 9.46 -33.31
CA THR A 111 18.27 8.20 -32.63
C THR A 111 19.53 7.37 -32.42
N ILE A 112 19.63 6.70 -31.28
CA ILE A 112 20.70 5.77 -30.90
C ILE A 112 20.01 4.47 -30.45
N SER A 113 20.40 3.32 -31.02
CA SER A 113 19.72 2.04 -30.75
C SER A 113 20.71 0.88 -30.66
N GLY A 114 20.66 0.12 -29.57
CA GLY A 114 21.45 -1.10 -29.38
C GLY A 114 22.97 -0.89 -29.24
N VAL A 115 23.43 0.33 -28.94
CA VAL A 115 24.85 0.64 -28.78
C VAL A 115 25.36 0.17 -27.41
N HIS A 116 26.50 -0.52 -27.40
CA HIS A 116 27.26 -0.78 -26.17
C HIS A 116 28.25 0.35 -25.92
N PHE A 117 28.08 1.03 -24.80
CA PHE A 117 28.98 2.05 -24.27
C PHE A 117 29.76 1.49 -23.07
N ALA A 118 31.06 1.76 -23.01
CA ALA A 118 31.92 1.28 -21.92
C ALA A 118 32.90 2.36 -21.44
N LEU A 119 32.66 2.90 -20.24
CA LEU A 119 33.59 3.75 -19.49
C LEU A 119 34.45 2.89 -18.56
N ASP A 120 35.69 2.65 -18.98
CA ASP A 120 36.66 1.78 -18.29
C ASP A 120 38.01 2.45 -17.97
N GLY A 121 38.10 3.77 -18.17
CA GLY A 121 39.31 4.55 -17.96
C GLY A 121 40.47 4.20 -18.91
N THR A 122 40.20 3.56 -20.05
CA THR A 122 41.19 3.39 -21.13
C THR A 122 41.20 4.57 -22.11
N THR A 123 40.19 5.44 -22.06
CA THR A 123 40.06 6.69 -22.83
C THR A 123 39.97 7.90 -21.89
N GLY A 124 39.97 9.11 -22.43
CA GLY A 124 39.70 10.34 -21.68
C GLY A 124 38.21 10.65 -21.47
N ALA A 125 37.30 9.78 -21.92
CA ALA A 125 35.86 10.04 -21.94
C ALA A 125 35.27 10.03 -20.52
N LYS A 126 34.50 11.08 -20.20
CA LYS A 126 33.78 11.21 -18.91
C LYS A 126 32.29 10.91 -19.04
N ASN A 127 31.76 11.08 -20.24
CA ASN A 127 30.39 10.77 -20.59
C ASN A 127 30.44 9.66 -21.66
N SER A 128 29.53 8.70 -21.63
CA SER A 128 29.41 7.78 -22.79
C SER A 128 28.78 8.50 -23.97
N MET A 129 27.82 9.37 -23.68
CA MET A 129 27.23 10.30 -24.65
C MET A 129 26.88 11.64 -24.00
N SER A 130 26.89 12.71 -24.79
CA SER A 130 26.56 14.08 -24.36
C SER A 130 25.56 14.71 -25.32
N ASP A 131 24.41 15.16 -24.83
CA ASP A 131 23.49 16.01 -25.59
C ASP A 131 23.86 17.49 -25.40
N ASN A 132 24.26 18.16 -26.48
CA ASN A 132 24.67 19.56 -26.48
C ASN A 132 23.48 20.51 -26.76
N GLY A 133 22.35 20.28 -26.08
CA GLY A 133 21.18 21.15 -26.10
C GLY A 133 20.28 20.95 -27.33
N LYS A 134 20.04 19.70 -27.72
CA LYS A 134 19.29 19.32 -28.93
C LYS A 134 17.93 18.71 -28.59
N THR A 135 17.01 18.77 -29.55
CA THR A 135 15.61 18.40 -29.35
C THR A 135 15.30 17.04 -29.95
N GLY A 136 14.59 16.18 -29.21
CA GLY A 136 14.09 14.90 -29.70
C GLY A 136 15.14 13.78 -29.82
N LEU A 137 16.22 13.85 -29.05
CA LEU A 137 17.17 12.73 -28.90
C LEU A 137 16.44 11.47 -28.43
N THR A 138 16.66 10.33 -29.09
CA THR A 138 16.09 9.04 -28.69
C THR A 138 17.20 8.01 -28.47
N VAL A 139 17.21 7.34 -27.32
CA VAL A 139 18.22 6.37 -26.90
C VAL A 139 17.52 5.09 -26.45
N LYS A 140 17.66 4.00 -27.20
CA LYS A 140 16.92 2.75 -26.96
C LYS A 140 17.78 1.51 -26.92
N ASN A 141 17.44 0.57 -26.04
CA ASN A 141 18.07 -0.77 -25.95
C ASN A 141 19.61 -0.74 -25.86
N CYS A 142 20.22 0.39 -25.46
CA CYS A 142 21.66 0.55 -25.34
C CYS A 142 22.14 -0.02 -24.00
N THR A 143 23.41 -0.41 -23.92
CA THR A 143 24.05 -0.84 -22.68
C THR A 143 25.11 0.18 -22.28
N PHE A 144 25.07 0.65 -21.03
CA PHE A 144 26.02 1.59 -20.45
C PHE A 144 26.77 0.92 -19.29
N ASP A 145 28.00 0.49 -19.54
CA ASP A 145 28.91 -0.01 -18.50
C ASP A 145 29.79 1.13 -17.98
N ILE A 146 29.67 1.44 -16.69
CA ILE A 146 30.61 2.32 -15.96
C ILE A 146 31.33 1.43 -14.95
N THR A 147 32.62 1.17 -15.15
CA THR A 147 33.40 0.20 -14.34
C THR A 147 34.31 0.91 -13.33
N SER A 148 34.75 0.20 -12.29
CA SER A 148 35.68 0.78 -11.29
C SER A 148 37.02 1.22 -11.87
N GLY A 149 37.48 0.61 -12.97
CA GLY A 149 38.73 0.98 -13.64
C GLY A 149 38.74 2.36 -14.30
N ALA A 150 37.60 3.05 -14.32
CA ALA A 150 37.48 4.44 -14.75
C ALA A 150 37.83 5.47 -13.65
N ASP A 151 38.16 5.00 -12.44
CA ASP A 151 38.72 5.77 -11.33
C ASP A 151 39.94 6.63 -11.71
N LYS A 152 40.77 6.13 -12.64
CA LYS A 152 41.97 6.79 -13.20
C LYS A 152 41.73 8.22 -13.70
N LEU A 153 40.50 8.56 -14.10
CA LEU A 153 40.15 9.89 -14.60
C LEU A 153 39.95 10.94 -13.50
N ASN A 154 39.85 10.52 -12.24
CA ASN A 154 39.55 11.35 -11.06
C ASN A 154 38.46 12.40 -11.33
N ALA A 155 37.31 11.95 -11.83
CA ALA A 155 36.19 12.79 -12.23
C ALA A 155 34.86 12.07 -12.00
N GLN A 156 33.77 12.84 -11.98
CA GLN A 156 32.42 12.29 -12.16
C GLN A 156 32.30 11.70 -13.57
N LEU A 157 31.62 10.54 -13.66
CA LEU A 157 31.34 9.84 -14.89
C LEU A 157 29.83 9.71 -15.12
N ASN A 158 29.40 9.81 -16.37
CA ASN A 158 28.00 9.78 -16.75
C ASN A 158 27.76 8.76 -17.88
N GLY A 159 26.69 7.97 -17.82
CA GLY A 159 26.22 7.19 -18.98
C GLY A 159 25.79 8.16 -20.09
N ALA A 160 24.72 8.91 -19.83
CA ALA A 160 24.33 10.07 -20.62
C ALA A 160 24.42 11.36 -19.80
N TRP A 161 24.92 12.42 -20.42
CA TRP A 161 24.82 13.79 -19.92
C TRP A 161 23.92 14.63 -20.84
N LEU A 162 22.95 15.35 -20.29
CA LEU A 162 22.07 16.24 -21.03
C LEU A 162 22.32 17.68 -20.60
N GLY A 163 22.72 18.52 -21.56
CA GLY A 163 22.97 19.94 -21.34
C GLY A 163 21.75 20.84 -21.51
N TYR A 164 21.97 22.12 -21.19
CA TYR A 164 21.04 23.24 -21.38
C TYR A 164 20.29 23.17 -22.73
N GLY A 165 18.95 23.06 -22.67
CA GLY A 165 18.10 23.02 -23.87
C GLY A 165 17.85 21.65 -24.50
N ALA A 166 18.32 20.53 -23.91
CA ALA A 166 18.14 19.16 -24.42
C ALA A 166 16.68 18.64 -24.30
N ASN A 167 15.78 19.19 -25.11
CA ASN A 167 14.33 18.98 -25.00
C ASN A 167 13.85 17.64 -25.61
N ASP A 168 12.73 17.13 -25.10
CA ASP A 168 12.00 15.97 -25.64
C ASP A 168 12.84 14.67 -25.75
N ALA A 169 13.95 14.60 -25.01
CA ALA A 169 14.85 13.45 -25.02
C ALA A 169 14.22 12.19 -24.41
N THR A 170 14.47 11.02 -25.00
CA THR A 170 13.86 9.74 -24.60
C THR A 170 14.92 8.67 -24.35
N PHE A 171 14.89 8.03 -23.18
CA PHE A 171 15.74 6.89 -22.79
C PHE A 171 14.86 5.68 -22.48
N ASP A 172 14.73 4.75 -23.41
CA ASP A 172 13.74 3.66 -23.35
C ASP A 172 14.36 2.26 -23.49
N GLY A 173 14.20 1.41 -22.47
CA GLY A 173 14.63 0.00 -22.51
C GLY A 173 16.15 -0.23 -22.41
N ASN A 174 16.93 0.75 -21.96
CA ASN A 174 18.39 0.63 -21.84
C ASN A 174 18.82 -0.10 -20.57
N VAL A 175 20.06 -0.61 -20.56
CA VAL A 175 20.70 -1.25 -19.40
C VAL A 175 21.84 -0.34 -18.89
N PHE A 176 21.86 -0.05 -17.59
CA PHE A 176 22.94 0.70 -16.94
C PHE A 176 23.59 -0.15 -15.85
N ASN A 177 24.86 -0.53 -16.04
CA ASN A 177 25.66 -1.22 -15.04
C ASN A 177 26.66 -0.23 -14.45
N ILE A 178 26.42 0.18 -13.20
CA ILE A 178 27.15 1.29 -12.58
C ILE A 178 27.97 0.75 -11.40
N ALA A 179 29.29 0.73 -11.54
CA ALA A 179 30.19 0.42 -10.44
C ALA A 179 30.14 1.49 -9.34
N MET A 180 30.35 1.08 -8.10
CA MET A 180 30.64 2.00 -7.01
C MET A 180 31.99 2.72 -7.23
N PRO A 181 32.07 4.06 -7.10
CA PRO A 181 33.33 4.77 -7.38
C PRO A 181 34.40 4.50 -6.31
N GLY A 182 35.59 4.09 -6.76
CA GLY A 182 36.80 3.96 -5.93
C GLY A 182 37.52 5.28 -5.64
N ILE A 183 36.89 6.42 -5.96
CA ILE A 183 37.39 7.79 -5.85
C ILE A 183 36.31 8.72 -5.29
N ASP A 184 36.69 9.93 -4.89
CA ASP A 184 35.83 10.90 -4.22
C ASP A 184 34.93 11.68 -5.21
N HIS A 185 34.50 11.01 -6.30
CA HIS A 185 33.64 11.54 -7.35
C HIS A 185 32.51 10.55 -7.67
N SER A 186 31.27 11.04 -7.75
CA SER A 186 30.08 10.22 -7.98
C SER A 186 29.92 9.78 -9.44
N TYR A 187 29.42 8.56 -9.67
CA TYR A 187 29.03 8.07 -11.02
C TYR A 187 27.51 8.14 -11.20
N VAL A 188 27.05 8.38 -12.43
CA VAL A 188 25.64 8.64 -12.76
C VAL A 188 25.23 7.89 -14.03
N GLY A 189 24.04 7.29 -14.05
CA GLY A 189 23.46 6.71 -15.26
C GLY A 189 23.05 7.78 -16.28
N ILE A 190 22.12 8.66 -15.87
CA ILE A 190 21.64 9.80 -16.66
C ILE A 190 21.76 11.07 -15.82
N ASN A 191 22.53 12.05 -16.30
CA ASN A 191 22.81 13.31 -15.60
C ASN A 191 22.25 14.48 -16.41
N ILE A 192 21.09 14.99 -16.02
CA ILE A 192 20.37 16.08 -16.67
C ILE A 192 20.69 17.37 -15.91
N VAL A 193 21.47 18.26 -16.53
CA VAL A 193 21.97 19.47 -15.88
C VAL A 193 21.77 20.70 -16.77
N GLY A 194 20.87 21.59 -16.37
CA GLY A 194 20.80 22.92 -16.92
C GLY A 194 19.41 23.52 -17.01
N ALA A 195 19.39 24.79 -17.39
CA ALA A 195 18.17 25.53 -17.65
C ALA A 195 17.52 25.15 -18.99
N SER A 196 16.19 25.24 -19.04
CA SER A 196 15.34 25.05 -20.22
C SER A 196 15.38 23.64 -20.84
N VAL A 197 15.55 22.59 -20.03
CA VAL A 197 15.43 21.19 -20.46
C VAL A 197 14.03 20.67 -20.15
N LYS A 198 13.31 20.15 -21.14
CA LYS A 198 11.89 19.80 -21.00
C LYS A 198 11.54 18.41 -21.51
N ASN A 199 10.46 17.86 -20.96
CA ASN A 199 9.76 16.65 -21.43
C ASN A 199 10.59 15.34 -21.45
N THR A 200 11.81 15.34 -20.91
CA THR A 200 12.71 14.17 -20.92
C THR A 200 12.01 12.95 -20.33
N THR A 201 11.93 11.86 -21.09
CA THR A 201 11.24 10.62 -20.69
C THR A 201 12.24 9.49 -20.54
N VAL A 202 12.24 8.82 -19.39
CA VAL A 202 13.16 7.75 -19.03
C VAL A 202 12.33 6.53 -18.63
N SER A 203 12.18 5.58 -19.54
CA SER A 203 11.22 4.48 -19.44
C SER A 203 11.85 3.08 -19.56
N ASN A 204 11.31 2.10 -18.83
CA ASN A 204 11.61 0.68 -19.00
C ASN A 204 13.10 0.28 -18.84
N ASN A 205 13.96 1.15 -18.30
CA ASN A 205 15.39 0.90 -18.18
C ASN A 205 15.70 -0.03 -16.99
N GLN A 206 16.75 -0.84 -17.11
CA GLN A 206 17.25 -1.72 -16.05
C GLN A 206 18.58 -1.18 -15.52
N ILE A 207 18.68 -0.99 -14.20
CA ILE A 207 19.85 -0.39 -13.56
C ILE A 207 20.36 -1.29 -12.43
N THR A 208 21.67 -1.56 -12.48
CA THR A 208 22.37 -2.42 -11.53
C THR A 208 23.57 -1.69 -10.97
N PHE A 209 23.57 -1.45 -9.66
CA PHE A 209 24.74 -0.96 -8.94
C PHE A 209 25.63 -2.13 -8.50
N ARG A 210 26.92 -2.12 -8.84
CA ARG A 210 27.86 -3.21 -8.51
C ARG A 210 29.03 -2.75 -7.65
N LYS A 211 29.55 -3.63 -6.79
CA LYS A 211 30.77 -3.38 -6.00
C LYS A 211 32.02 -3.88 -6.72
N ASP A 212 32.40 -3.17 -7.78
CA ASP A 212 33.63 -3.45 -8.53
C ASP A 212 34.88 -2.86 -7.82
N ALA A 213 34.71 -2.12 -6.72
CA ALA A 213 35.74 -1.57 -5.83
C ALA A 213 35.13 -1.21 -4.44
N GLU A 214 35.96 -0.85 -3.45
CA GLU A 214 35.44 -0.25 -2.20
C GLU A 214 34.91 1.17 -2.46
N PRO A 215 33.65 1.50 -2.07
CA PRO A 215 33.08 2.82 -2.35
C PRO A 215 33.76 3.93 -1.56
N LYS A 216 34.10 5.04 -2.24
CA LYS A 216 34.45 6.33 -1.62
C LYS A 216 33.42 7.42 -1.88
N ALA A 217 32.76 7.38 -3.03
CA ALA A 217 31.65 8.26 -3.38
C ALA A 217 30.36 7.48 -3.62
N SER A 218 29.44 8.06 -4.38
CA SER A 218 28.07 7.55 -4.57
C SER A 218 27.77 7.21 -6.03
N ALA A 219 26.88 6.25 -6.24
CA ALA A 219 26.39 5.87 -7.56
C ALA A 219 24.90 6.24 -7.68
N HIS A 220 24.52 6.93 -8.76
CA HIS A 220 23.16 7.43 -8.99
C HIS A 220 22.60 6.85 -10.29
N PHE A 221 21.32 6.47 -10.32
CA PHE A 221 20.65 6.16 -11.59
C PHE A 221 20.44 7.46 -12.37
N LEU A 222 19.70 8.40 -11.78
CA LEU A 222 19.32 9.64 -12.45
C LEU A 222 19.51 10.85 -11.54
N ILE A 223 20.18 11.87 -12.08
CA ILE A 223 20.23 13.22 -11.51
C ILE A 223 19.50 14.16 -12.46
N ALA A 224 18.52 14.88 -11.93
CA ALA A 224 17.75 15.90 -12.63
C ALA A 224 17.90 17.23 -11.87
N ASN A 225 18.71 18.14 -12.40
CA ASN A 225 18.94 19.46 -11.81
C ASN A 225 18.72 20.61 -12.81
N GLY A 226 17.78 21.52 -12.47
CA GLY A 226 17.47 22.72 -13.26
C GLY A 226 18.44 23.91 -13.07
N ASN A 227 19.21 23.95 -11.98
CA ASN A 227 20.25 24.95 -11.73
C ASN A 227 19.73 26.41 -11.83
N LYS A 228 18.60 26.70 -11.17
CA LYS A 228 18.11 28.08 -10.90
C LYS A 228 18.03 28.33 -9.40
N SER A 229 18.38 29.55 -9.01
CA SER A 229 18.26 30.08 -7.65
C SER A 229 17.01 30.95 -7.42
N THR A 230 16.37 31.45 -8.48
CA THR A 230 15.15 32.26 -8.37
C THR A 230 13.94 31.38 -8.05
N SER A 231 13.27 31.63 -6.93
CA SER A 231 11.99 30.98 -6.63
C SER A 231 10.95 31.31 -7.71
N GLY A 232 10.33 30.26 -8.30
CA GLY A 232 9.40 30.39 -9.43
C GLY A 232 10.04 30.25 -10.82
N GLU A 233 11.37 30.23 -10.93
CA GLU A 233 12.06 29.75 -12.14
C GLU A 233 12.47 28.28 -11.99
N TYR A 234 12.16 27.46 -12.99
CA TYR A 234 12.53 26.04 -13.04
C TYR A 234 13.36 25.79 -14.29
N GLY A 235 14.53 25.16 -14.12
CA GLY A 235 15.37 24.78 -15.25
C GLY A 235 14.88 23.53 -15.96
N LEU A 236 14.24 22.60 -15.23
CA LEU A 236 13.61 21.40 -15.78
C LEU A 236 12.09 21.52 -15.75
N SER A 237 11.39 21.06 -16.80
CA SER A 237 9.94 20.87 -16.72
C SER A 237 9.39 19.62 -17.42
N GLY A 238 8.34 19.02 -16.85
CA GLY A 238 7.56 17.95 -17.46
C GLY A 238 8.27 16.61 -17.64
N PHE A 239 9.43 16.38 -16.99
CA PHE A 239 10.20 15.15 -17.14
C PHE A 239 9.51 13.94 -16.49
N LYS A 240 9.76 12.75 -17.04
CA LYS A 240 9.09 11.50 -16.68
C LYS A 240 10.10 10.39 -16.44
N VAL A 241 9.99 9.68 -15.31
CA VAL A 241 10.79 8.49 -14.99
C VAL A 241 9.82 7.36 -14.68
N THR A 242 9.66 6.40 -15.61
CA THR A 242 8.53 5.47 -15.58
C THR A 242 8.91 4.00 -15.80
N ALA A 243 8.39 3.08 -14.97
CA ALA A 243 8.55 1.63 -15.15
C ALA A 243 10.03 1.13 -15.24
N ASN A 244 10.97 1.89 -14.65
CA ASN A 244 12.37 1.46 -14.57
C ASN A 244 12.56 0.47 -13.40
N THR A 245 13.55 -0.42 -13.50
CA THR A 245 13.96 -1.33 -12.41
C THR A 245 15.36 -0.96 -11.93
N ILE A 246 15.52 -0.59 -10.67
CA ILE A 246 16.76 -0.08 -10.08
C ILE A 246 17.16 -0.97 -8.90
N SER A 247 18.29 -1.67 -9.01
CA SER A 247 18.75 -2.66 -8.02
C SER A 247 20.15 -2.38 -7.47
N ASN A 248 20.29 -2.44 -6.14
CA ASN A 248 21.57 -2.58 -5.47
C ASN A 248 22.04 -4.05 -5.53
N GLN A 249 23.10 -4.32 -6.29
CA GLN A 249 23.80 -5.60 -6.33
C GLN A 249 25.26 -5.47 -5.85
N THR A 250 25.53 -4.48 -4.98
CA THR A 250 26.85 -4.24 -4.38
C THR A 250 27.20 -5.25 -3.27
N GLY A 251 26.23 -6.04 -2.80
CA GLY A 251 26.37 -6.87 -1.59
C GLY A 251 26.41 -6.08 -0.29
N LEU A 252 26.35 -4.74 -0.33
CA LEU A 252 26.27 -3.88 0.84
C LEU A 252 24.80 -3.71 1.27
N ALA A 253 24.57 -3.76 2.59
CA ALA A 253 23.27 -3.41 3.17
C ALA A 253 22.86 -1.98 2.76
N ALA A 254 21.56 -1.75 2.57
CA ALA A 254 21.00 -0.53 1.99
C ALA A 254 21.57 0.76 2.62
N GLY A 255 21.52 0.87 3.96
CA GLY A 255 22.06 1.98 4.76
C GLY A 255 23.58 2.15 4.76
N LYS A 256 24.32 1.37 3.94
CA LYS A 256 25.77 1.48 3.73
C LYS A 256 26.17 1.43 2.24
N SER A 257 25.20 1.40 1.32
CA SER A 257 25.47 1.13 -0.10
C SER A 257 25.94 2.36 -0.89
N ASN A 258 25.57 3.58 -0.46
CA ASN A 258 25.71 4.82 -1.24
C ASN A 258 25.15 4.73 -2.67
N THR A 259 24.11 3.92 -2.87
CA THR A 259 23.38 3.75 -4.14
C THR A 259 22.09 4.56 -4.13
N TYR A 260 21.86 5.33 -5.20
CA TYR A 260 20.79 6.32 -5.28
C TYR A 260 19.95 6.12 -6.54
N GLY A 261 18.62 6.19 -6.42
CA GLY A 261 17.70 6.13 -7.55
C GLY A 261 17.61 7.48 -8.28
N VAL A 262 16.54 8.22 -8.03
CA VAL A 262 16.23 9.49 -8.70
C VAL A 262 16.52 10.68 -7.77
N GLY A 263 17.44 11.55 -8.17
CA GLY A 263 17.69 12.85 -7.55
C GLY A 263 17.02 13.98 -8.34
N VAL A 264 16.28 14.87 -7.66
CA VAL A 264 15.59 16.01 -8.31
C VAL A 264 15.89 17.33 -7.61
N SER A 265 16.26 18.39 -8.34
CA SER A 265 16.21 19.77 -7.86
C SER A 265 15.81 20.76 -8.97
N ASN A 266 15.17 21.85 -8.56
CA ASN A 266 14.72 22.94 -9.43
C ASN A 266 13.92 22.48 -10.69
N ALA A 267 12.96 21.58 -10.48
CA ALA A 267 12.09 21.08 -11.54
C ALA A 267 10.61 21.42 -11.31
N GLU A 268 9.82 21.59 -12.38
CA GLU A 268 8.36 21.64 -12.31
C GLU A 268 7.68 20.48 -13.06
N ASP A 269 6.52 20.04 -12.55
CA ASP A 269 5.63 19.05 -13.18
C ASP A 269 6.29 17.70 -13.54
N ALA A 270 7.30 17.30 -12.77
CA ALA A 270 7.95 15.99 -12.92
C ALA A 270 7.02 14.84 -12.49
N ALA A 271 7.14 13.68 -13.15
CA ALA A 271 6.42 12.46 -12.80
C ALA A 271 7.36 11.25 -12.67
N ILE A 272 7.38 10.62 -11.50
CA ILE A 272 8.16 9.41 -11.19
C ILE A 272 7.17 8.31 -10.85
N SER A 273 6.94 7.34 -11.74
CA SER A 273 5.84 6.37 -11.57
C SER A 273 6.11 4.93 -12.04
N GLY A 274 5.54 3.95 -11.34
CA GLY A 274 5.67 2.54 -11.68
C GLY A 274 7.09 1.96 -11.57
N ASN A 275 8.05 2.70 -11.00
CA ASN A 275 9.44 2.23 -10.90
C ASN A 275 9.60 1.26 -9.73
N THR A 276 10.45 0.26 -9.89
CA THR A 276 10.84 -0.66 -8.82
C THR A 276 12.24 -0.30 -8.32
N PHE A 277 12.37 -0.02 -7.03
CA PHE A 277 13.62 0.28 -6.35
C PHE A 277 13.93 -0.80 -5.32
N THR A 278 15.12 -1.40 -5.38
CA THR A 278 15.49 -2.52 -4.50
C THR A 278 16.87 -2.32 -3.86
N GLY A 279 16.94 -2.39 -2.53
CA GLY A 279 18.21 -2.40 -1.78
C GLY A 279 18.94 -1.05 -1.68
N LEU A 280 18.35 0.06 -2.12
CA LEU A 280 19.04 1.35 -2.30
C LEU A 280 19.26 2.12 -0.99
N TYR A 281 20.25 3.01 -0.95
CA TYR A 281 20.42 3.94 0.18
C TYR A 281 19.31 5.02 0.20
N MET A 282 19.02 5.62 -0.97
CA MET A 282 17.85 6.49 -1.16
C MET A 282 17.26 6.23 -2.56
N ALA A 283 15.99 5.85 -2.64
CA ALA A 283 15.35 5.58 -3.93
C ALA A 283 14.87 6.86 -4.65
N VAL A 284 14.25 7.80 -3.94
CA VAL A 284 13.94 9.15 -4.46
C VAL A 284 14.40 10.21 -3.46
N LYS A 285 15.13 11.23 -3.92
CA LYS A 285 15.72 12.28 -3.07
C LYS A 285 15.80 13.66 -3.75
N PRO A 286 16.05 14.75 -3.02
CA PRO A 286 16.55 15.97 -3.62
C PRO A 286 17.91 15.81 -4.32
N SER A 287 18.22 16.76 -5.20
CA SER A 287 19.55 16.92 -5.81
C SER A 287 20.19 18.28 -5.55
N MET A 288 19.75 18.99 -4.49
CA MET A 288 20.17 20.36 -4.16
C MET A 288 21.68 20.59 -4.37
N TRP A 289 22.02 21.54 -5.23
CA TRP A 289 23.29 22.27 -5.14
C TRP A 289 23.07 23.59 -4.34
N PRO A 290 24.14 24.27 -3.90
CA PRO A 290 24.01 25.46 -3.06
C PRO A 290 23.20 26.58 -3.73
N ASN A 291 22.21 27.11 -3.00
CA ASN A 291 21.32 28.21 -3.39
C ASN A 291 20.28 27.91 -4.48
N GLU A 292 19.95 26.64 -4.74
CA GLU A 292 18.87 26.28 -5.68
C GLU A 292 17.48 26.55 -5.12
N ALA A 293 16.55 26.93 -6.00
CA ALA A 293 15.15 27.09 -5.66
C ALA A 293 14.42 25.72 -5.58
N PRO A 294 13.47 25.55 -4.64
CA PRO A 294 12.71 24.31 -4.48
C PRO A 294 11.94 23.95 -5.75
N SER A 295 11.75 22.66 -5.96
CA SER A 295 10.96 22.08 -7.06
C SER A 295 9.46 22.30 -6.87
N LYS A 296 8.63 22.02 -7.88
CA LYS A 296 7.17 22.22 -7.84
C LYS A 296 6.43 21.09 -8.56
N SER A 297 5.22 20.78 -8.12
CA SER A 297 4.35 19.76 -8.74
C SER A 297 4.99 18.38 -8.94
N ILE A 298 5.94 17.97 -8.10
CA ILE A 298 6.59 16.65 -8.20
C ILE A 298 5.54 15.58 -7.90
N LYS A 299 5.33 14.66 -8.86
CA LYS A 299 4.34 13.59 -8.81
C LYS A 299 5.00 12.22 -8.66
N LEU A 300 4.58 11.44 -7.67
CA LEU A 300 5.12 10.12 -7.36
C LEU A 300 3.98 9.10 -7.25
N THR A 301 3.91 8.14 -8.17
CA THR A 301 2.72 7.27 -8.35
C THR A 301 3.10 5.80 -8.59
N GLY A 302 2.63 4.88 -7.75
CA GLY A 302 2.75 3.45 -8.06
C GLY A 302 4.17 2.88 -8.07
N ASN A 303 5.14 3.53 -7.41
CA ASN A 303 6.50 3.01 -7.29
C ASN A 303 6.59 1.98 -6.17
N ALA A 304 7.42 0.96 -6.33
CA ALA A 304 7.68 -0.06 -5.31
C ALA A 304 9.07 0.14 -4.69
N PHE A 305 9.14 0.10 -3.36
CA PHE A 305 10.36 0.31 -2.58
C PHE A 305 10.63 -0.90 -1.69
N SER A 306 11.52 -1.81 -2.13
CA SER A 306 11.83 -3.07 -1.44
C SER A 306 13.21 -3.02 -0.77
N GLY A 307 13.25 -2.96 0.56
CA GLY A 307 14.50 -2.93 1.32
C GLY A 307 15.41 -1.73 0.99
N CYS A 308 14.81 -0.56 0.72
CA CYS A 308 15.52 0.68 0.44
C CYS A 308 15.55 1.52 1.71
N HIS A 309 16.76 1.80 2.23
CA HIS A 309 17.00 2.47 3.52
C HIS A 309 16.20 3.76 3.69
N ILE A 310 16.01 4.49 2.60
CA ILE A 310 15.06 5.58 2.49
C ILE A 310 14.33 5.43 1.15
N GLY A 311 13.02 5.15 1.19
CA GLY A 311 12.18 5.11 -0.02
C GLY A 311 12.10 6.48 -0.69
N ILE A 312 11.63 7.48 0.04
CA ILE A 312 11.52 8.86 -0.44
C ILE A 312 12.05 9.83 0.62
N MET A 313 12.89 10.77 0.22
CA MET A 313 13.24 11.97 1.00
C MET A 313 12.84 13.21 0.21
N MET A 314 11.90 14.00 0.72
CA MET A 314 11.56 15.34 0.24
C MET A 314 11.14 16.20 1.44
N ARG A 315 11.66 17.42 1.52
CA ARG A 315 11.41 18.39 2.60
C ARG A 315 10.78 19.67 2.03
N THR A 316 10.29 20.54 2.91
CA THR A 316 9.76 21.87 2.57
C THR A 316 10.74 22.78 1.82
N ILE A 317 12.05 22.57 1.98
CA ILE A 317 13.11 23.28 1.24
C ILE A 317 13.46 22.64 -0.11
N ASP A 318 13.02 21.40 -0.36
CA ASP A 318 13.28 20.68 -1.61
C ASP A 318 12.15 20.87 -2.63
N VAL A 319 10.91 20.98 -2.14
CA VAL A 319 9.69 21.08 -2.94
C VAL A 319 8.70 22.07 -2.31
N GLN A 320 8.11 22.93 -3.14
CA GLN A 320 7.01 23.82 -2.78
C GLN A 320 5.82 23.03 -2.20
N PRO A 321 5.06 23.60 -1.24
CA PRO A 321 3.84 22.99 -0.72
C PRO A 321 2.86 22.60 -1.85
N GLY A 322 2.27 21.40 -1.75
CA GLY A 322 1.46 20.82 -2.84
C GLY A 322 2.20 19.81 -3.74
N ALA A 323 3.27 19.18 -3.25
CA ALA A 323 3.86 17.99 -3.87
C ALA A 323 2.86 16.81 -3.81
N VAL A 324 2.74 16.02 -4.87
CA VAL A 324 1.70 14.96 -4.98
C VAL A 324 2.34 13.58 -5.04
N ILE A 325 2.64 13.01 -3.88
CA ILE A 325 2.98 11.59 -3.76
C ILE A 325 1.67 10.81 -3.65
N SER A 326 1.07 10.54 -4.80
CA SER A 326 -0.20 9.83 -4.92
C SER A 326 -0.20 8.46 -4.23
N SER A 327 -1.40 7.93 -3.96
CA SER A 327 -1.59 6.59 -3.40
C SER A 327 -1.01 5.48 -4.30
N ASN A 328 -0.96 4.26 -3.76
CA ASN A 328 -0.44 3.04 -4.40
C ASN A 328 1.10 2.96 -4.58
N ASN A 329 1.89 3.84 -3.96
CA ASN A 329 3.32 3.57 -3.77
C ASN A 329 3.47 2.47 -2.70
N ASP A 330 4.21 1.40 -3.01
CA ASP A 330 4.44 0.26 -2.11
C ASP A 330 5.71 0.52 -1.27
N PHE A 331 5.49 0.97 -0.04
CA PHE A 331 6.53 1.21 0.95
C PHE A 331 6.73 -0.08 1.78
N SER A 332 7.76 -0.88 1.48
CA SER A 332 8.02 -2.10 2.27
C SER A 332 8.30 -1.78 3.74
N THR A 333 7.83 -2.66 4.63
CA THR A 333 7.47 -2.37 6.02
C THR A 333 8.65 -2.27 7.00
N THR A 334 9.77 -1.69 6.60
CA THR A 334 11.02 -1.70 7.39
C THR A 334 11.74 -0.36 7.51
N GLU A 335 11.57 0.59 6.58
CA GLU A 335 12.53 1.69 6.41
C GLU A 335 11.87 3.08 6.34
N THR A 336 12.28 3.96 7.24
CA THR A 336 11.69 5.29 7.48
C THR A 336 12.32 6.37 6.60
N PRO A 337 11.51 7.26 5.99
CA PRO A 337 11.97 8.57 5.55
C PRO A 337 12.74 9.32 6.64
N TYR A 338 13.93 9.81 6.29
CA TYR A 338 14.97 10.22 7.24
C TYR A 338 14.64 11.51 8.02
N ALA A 339 14.38 11.35 9.33
CA ALA A 339 14.25 12.44 10.29
C ALA A 339 15.62 12.90 10.83
N GLY A 340 16.37 13.69 10.04
CA GLY A 340 17.75 14.02 10.42
C GLY A 340 18.39 15.28 9.83
N HIS A 341 17.61 16.32 9.51
CA HIS A 341 18.13 17.68 9.31
C HIS A 341 17.35 18.69 10.15
N LYS A 342 18.03 19.33 11.11
CA LYS A 342 17.43 20.32 12.01
C LYS A 342 16.94 21.53 11.22
N GLY A 343 15.65 21.85 11.33
CA GLY A 343 15.04 23.05 10.73
C GLY A 343 14.36 22.86 9.37
N SER A 344 14.09 21.64 8.91
CA SER A 344 13.24 21.41 7.73
C SER A 344 12.47 20.10 7.84
N ASN A 345 11.16 20.19 8.06
CA ASN A 345 10.26 19.04 8.16
C ASN A 345 10.29 18.23 6.85
N ALA A 346 10.28 16.89 6.99
CA ALA A 346 9.97 15.99 5.89
C ALA A 346 8.48 16.09 5.53
N LEU A 347 8.11 15.72 4.30
CA LEU A 347 6.72 15.61 3.87
C LEU A 347 6.16 14.24 4.32
N VAL A 348 5.22 14.23 5.27
CA VAL A 348 4.85 13.03 6.05
C VAL A 348 3.34 12.76 6.16
N TRP A 349 2.49 13.76 5.92
CA TRP A 349 1.02 13.63 5.97
C TRP A 349 0.43 13.59 4.56
N GLN A 350 -0.25 12.51 4.19
CA GLN A 350 -0.83 12.27 2.87
C GLN A 350 -2.35 12.46 2.87
N SER A 351 -2.89 13.42 2.12
CA SER A 351 -4.33 13.56 1.89
C SER A 351 -4.91 12.42 1.03
N GLY A 352 -6.25 12.28 1.00
CA GLY A 352 -6.93 11.25 0.18
C GLY A 352 -6.75 11.35 -1.34
N ASP A 353 -6.20 12.46 -1.86
CA ASP A 353 -5.74 12.59 -3.26
C ASP A 353 -4.22 12.42 -3.42
N GLY A 354 -3.51 12.17 -2.31
CA GLY A 354 -2.08 11.94 -2.23
C GLY A 354 -1.23 13.20 -2.38
N THR A 355 -1.74 14.36 -2.00
CA THR A 355 -0.90 15.53 -1.73
C THR A 355 -0.18 15.31 -0.40
N LEU A 356 1.13 15.60 -0.32
CA LEU A 356 1.87 15.55 0.95
C LEU A 356 2.05 16.90 1.60
N TYR A 357 2.02 16.89 2.93
CA TYR A 357 2.19 18.05 3.80
C TYR A 357 3.25 17.77 4.89
N PRO A 358 3.98 18.79 5.33
CA PRO A 358 5.06 18.66 6.33
C PRO A 358 4.56 18.75 7.79
N ALA A 359 3.31 19.15 7.98
CA ALA A 359 2.65 19.34 9.27
C ALA A 359 1.14 19.22 9.10
N VAL A 360 0.43 18.85 10.19
CA VAL A 360 -1.05 18.71 10.21
C VAL A 360 -1.75 20.02 9.82
N SER A 361 -1.21 21.18 10.21
CA SER A 361 -1.83 22.49 9.97
C SER A 361 -1.78 22.92 8.51
N ASP A 362 -0.69 22.68 7.79
CA ASP A 362 -0.60 22.90 6.34
C ASP A 362 -1.58 22.00 5.58
N ALA A 363 -1.72 20.76 6.05
CA ALA A 363 -2.67 19.80 5.54
C ALA A 363 -4.11 20.29 5.70
N ALA A 364 -4.50 20.69 6.92
CA ALA A 364 -5.84 21.18 7.23
C ALA A 364 -6.16 22.55 6.59
N GLN A 365 -5.17 23.43 6.41
CA GLN A 365 -5.33 24.70 5.68
C GLN A 365 -5.71 24.51 4.20
N SER A 366 -5.38 23.37 3.60
CA SER A 366 -5.74 23.06 2.21
C SER A 366 -7.22 22.69 2.00
N GLY A 367 -8.04 22.70 3.05
CA GLY A 367 -9.46 22.31 3.00
C GLY A 367 -9.69 20.80 2.90
N LYS A 368 -8.66 20.00 3.17
CA LYS A 368 -8.74 18.53 3.31
C LYS A 368 -8.98 18.18 4.79
N VAL A 369 -9.68 17.08 5.02
CA VAL A 369 -10.18 16.67 6.36
C VAL A 369 -9.73 15.26 6.78
N ALA A 370 -8.91 14.59 5.98
CA ALA A 370 -8.43 13.23 6.27
C ALA A 370 -7.03 13.02 5.68
N PHE A 371 -6.11 12.56 6.53
CA PHE A 371 -4.70 12.39 6.23
C PHE A 371 -4.15 11.07 6.77
N THR A 372 -3.23 10.47 6.03
CA THR A 372 -2.53 9.22 6.38
C THR A 372 -1.07 9.52 6.62
N LEU A 373 -0.50 9.00 7.69
CA LEU A 373 0.93 9.05 7.97
C LEU A 373 1.66 8.06 7.07
N VAL A 374 2.71 8.50 6.36
CA VAL A 374 3.51 7.64 5.45
C VAL A 374 4.91 7.30 5.98
N SER A 375 5.20 7.69 7.22
CA SER A 375 6.52 7.55 7.85
C SER A 375 6.45 7.80 9.35
N SER A 376 7.24 7.09 10.15
CA SER A 376 7.35 7.39 11.58
C SER A 376 7.93 8.79 11.84
N ILE A 377 7.49 9.46 12.91
CA ILE A 377 7.90 10.82 13.30
C ILE A 377 8.45 10.80 14.73
N ASP A 378 9.76 11.00 14.88
CA ASP A 378 10.40 11.03 16.20
C ASP A 378 10.05 12.28 17.03
N THR A 379 9.71 13.41 16.40
CA THR A 379 9.22 14.62 17.08
C THR A 379 8.35 15.46 16.16
N LEU A 380 7.07 15.63 16.49
CA LEU A 380 6.16 16.61 15.90
C LEU A 380 6.65 18.04 16.15
N SER A 381 6.28 18.95 15.27
CA SER A 381 6.68 20.36 15.34
C SER A 381 5.59 21.21 16.00
N ASP A 382 5.94 22.38 16.54
CA ASP A 382 4.96 23.33 17.11
C ASP A 382 3.91 23.81 16.07
N ALA A 383 4.16 23.58 14.78
CA ALA A 383 3.21 23.84 13.71
C ALA A 383 2.10 22.77 13.62
N ASP A 384 2.29 21.57 14.14
CA ASP A 384 1.32 20.47 14.09
C ASP A 384 0.12 20.78 14.99
N SER A 385 -0.96 21.25 14.36
CA SER A 385 -2.14 21.76 15.04
C SER A 385 -3.40 21.67 14.19
N VAL A 386 -4.55 21.59 14.87
CA VAL A 386 -5.90 21.65 14.29
C VAL A 386 -6.59 22.92 14.82
N ALA A 387 -6.97 23.82 13.91
CA ALA A 387 -7.56 25.10 14.25
C ALA A 387 -9.06 24.99 14.58
N LYS A 388 -9.58 25.98 15.31
CA LYS A 388 -10.98 26.02 15.71
C LYS A 388 -11.92 26.08 14.51
N GLY A 389 -12.83 25.12 14.43
CA GLY A 389 -13.77 24.97 13.31
C GLY A 389 -13.26 24.10 12.16
N GLN A 390 -12.04 23.56 12.25
CA GLN A 390 -11.61 22.45 11.40
C GLN A 390 -12.09 21.12 11.99
N ASP A 391 -12.29 20.13 11.12
CA ASP A 391 -12.56 18.73 11.45
C ASP A 391 -11.55 17.89 10.67
N VAL A 392 -10.74 17.09 11.37
CA VAL A 392 -9.53 16.46 10.83
C VAL A 392 -9.43 15.02 11.29
N THR A 393 -9.23 14.08 10.37
CA THR A 393 -8.88 12.68 10.65
C THR A 393 -7.40 12.43 10.37
N LEU A 394 -6.68 11.85 11.33
CA LEU A 394 -5.31 11.38 11.18
C LEU A 394 -5.28 9.85 11.32
N ASP A 395 -4.79 9.16 10.29
CA ASP A 395 -4.51 7.72 10.33
C ASP A 395 -3.00 7.51 10.46
N PHE A 396 -2.54 6.82 11.51
CA PHE A 396 -1.13 6.54 11.72
C PHE A 396 -0.62 5.36 10.88
N ASN A 397 -1.52 4.51 10.33
CA ASN A 397 -1.17 3.46 9.37
C ASN A 397 0.05 2.60 9.82
N GLY A 398 0.12 2.26 11.12
CA GLY A 398 1.18 1.44 11.70
C GLY A 398 2.52 2.15 11.95
N HIS A 399 2.63 3.45 11.67
CA HIS A 399 3.83 4.25 11.91
C HIS A 399 3.84 4.90 13.30
N ALA A 400 4.98 4.79 14.00
CA ALA A 400 5.18 5.45 15.29
C ALA A 400 5.28 6.98 15.18
N ILE A 401 4.71 7.70 16.14
CA ILE A 401 4.62 9.17 16.11
C ILE A 401 4.70 9.72 17.53
N SER A 402 5.58 10.70 17.76
CA SER A 402 5.84 11.29 19.07
C SER A 402 6.00 12.81 19.02
N GLY A 403 5.70 13.49 20.14
CA GLY A 403 5.74 14.96 20.25
C GLY A 403 4.37 15.55 20.61
N THR A 404 4.19 16.86 20.45
CA THR A 404 2.93 17.55 20.79
C THR A 404 2.10 17.84 19.54
N LEU A 405 0.78 17.62 19.64
CA LEU A 405 -0.22 18.00 18.64
C LEU A 405 -1.26 18.90 19.30
N THR A 406 -1.42 20.14 18.80
CA THR A 406 -2.34 21.12 19.41
C THR A 406 -3.71 21.09 18.75
N ASN A 407 -4.73 20.51 19.41
CA ASN A 407 -6.10 20.50 18.92
C ASN A 407 -6.97 21.63 19.52
N ASN A 408 -7.55 22.47 18.68
CA ASN A 408 -8.59 23.44 19.04
C ASN A 408 -9.88 23.31 18.19
N GLY A 409 -9.97 22.27 17.35
CA GLY A 409 -11.12 21.95 16.50
C GLY A 409 -11.72 20.58 16.84
N SER A 410 -12.08 19.82 15.82
CA SER A 410 -12.43 18.40 15.90
C SER A 410 -11.29 17.56 15.31
N LEU A 411 -10.88 16.51 16.01
CA LEU A 411 -9.78 15.63 15.63
C LEU A 411 -10.17 14.17 15.83
N THR A 412 -10.10 13.34 14.79
CA THR A 412 -10.19 11.87 14.92
C THR A 412 -8.81 11.27 14.70
N ILE A 413 -8.32 10.47 15.64
CA ILE A 413 -7.07 9.73 15.54
C ILE A 413 -7.39 8.24 15.39
N LYS A 414 -6.72 7.57 14.45
CA LYS A 414 -6.83 6.13 14.25
C LYS A 414 -5.51 5.53 13.78
N ASP A 415 -5.45 4.21 13.80
CA ASP A 415 -4.36 3.40 13.27
C ASP A 415 -4.98 2.18 12.58
N THR A 416 -5.06 2.20 11.25
CA THR A 416 -5.79 1.16 10.49
C THR A 416 -5.03 -0.13 10.23
N THR A 417 -3.71 -0.18 10.48
CA THR A 417 -2.88 -1.38 10.26
C THR A 417 -2.26 -1.95 11.54
N GLY A 418 -2.09 -1.12 12.58
CA GLY A 418 -1.71 -1.56 13.92
C GLY A 418 -0.22 -1.41 14.25
N LEU A 419 0.09 -0.59 15.26
CA LEU A 419 1.40 -0.40 15.88
C LEU A 419 1.98 -1.70 16.47
N SER A 420 2.54 -2.56 15.61
CA SER A 420 3.20 -3.81 16.03
C SER A 420 4.60 -3.54 16.61
N GLY A 421 4.63 -3.25 17.91
CA GLY A 421 5.87 -3.19 18.71
C GLY A 421 6.65 -1.88 18.66
N GLN A 422 6.23 -0.88 17.87
CA GLN A 422 6.67 0.51 18.04
C GLN A 422 5.68 1.26 18.94
N LYS A 423 6.17 2.22 19.73
CA LYS A 423 5.33 3.08 20.59
C LYS A 423 5.12 4.44 19.93
N SER A 424 3.88 4.94 19.97
CA SER A 424 3.58 6.36 19.72
C SER A 424 3.41 7.07 21.06
N SER A 425 3.91 8.30 21.18
CA SER A 425 3.84 9.12 22.39
C SER A 425 3.48 10.56 22.02
N ILE A 426 2.22 10.74 21.59
CA ILE A 426 1.66 12.05 21.27
C ILE A 426 1.06 12.68 22.53
N ARG A 427 1.54 13.87 22.88
CA ARG A 427 0.88 14.78 23.80
C ARG A 427 -0.21 15.56 23.04
N LEU A 428 -1.45 15.50 23.52
CA LEU A 428 -2.56 16.28 23.00
C LEU A 428 -2.82 17.50 23.87
N ASP A 429 -2.50 18.69 23.35
CA ASP A 429 -2.76 19.98 23.99
C ASP A 429 -3.92 20.72 23.32
N GLY A 430 -4.55 21.66 24.04
CA GLY A 430 -5.56 22.57 23.50
C GLY A 430 -7.01 22.24 23.91
N SER A 431 -7.94 22.98 23.32
CA SER A 431 -9.36 23.08 23.74
C SER A 431 -10.37 22.37 22.81
N GLY A 432 -9.88 21.65 21.80
CA GLY A 432 -10.69 20.92 20.83
C GLY A 432 -11.21 19.58 21.35
N THR A 433 -12.20 19.03 20.65
CA THR A 433 -12.69 17.66 20.86
C THR A 433 -11.81 16.69 20.07
N THR A 434 -11.35 15.63 20.71
CA THR A 434 -10.64 14.53 20.05
C THR A 434 -11.43 13.22 20.23
N THR A 435 -11.44 12.39 19.19
CA THR A 435 -11.93 11.02 19.15
C THR A 435 -10.76 10.10 18.83
N ILE A 436 -10.68 8.92 19.46
CA ILE A 436 -9.58 7.97 19.24
C ILE A 436 -10.17 6.59 18.92
N GLU A 437 -9.90 6.08 17.72
CA GLU A 437 -10.48 4.83 17.22
C GLU A 437 -9.61 3.59 17.52
N GLY A 438 -8.29 3.77 17.68
CA GLY A 438 -7.36 2.69 18.01
C GLY A 438 -5.89 3.13 18.00
N GLY A 439 -5.07 2.53 18.87
CA GLY A 439 -3.63 2.80 18.98
C GLY A 439 -3.07 2.53 20.38
N THR A 440 -1.77 2.77 20.58
CA THR A 440 -1.11 2.77 21.91
C THR A 440 -0.46 4.12 22.16
N TYR A 441 -0.63 4.63 23.37
CA TYR A 441 -0.35 6.01 23.77
C TYR A 441 0.28 6.09 25.16
N ASP A 442 0.84 7.26 25.47
CA ASP A 442 1.42 7.65 26.75
C ASP A 442 0.48 8.65 27.47
N ASN A 443 0.58 8.74 28.80
CA ASN A 443 -0.05 9.71 29.71
C ASN A 443 -1.59 9.61 29.97
N ASP A 444 -1.95 9.79 31.23
CA ASP A 444 -3.32 9.84 31.80
C ASP A 444 -4.19 10.97 31.19
N GLU A 445 -3.61 12.01 30.58
CA GLU A 445 -4.38 13.09 29.93
C GLU A 445 -5.20 12.64 28.71
N ILE A 446 -4.97 11.44 28.17
CA ILE A 446 -5.73 10.92 27.02
C ILE A 446 -7.23 10.71 27.33
N LEU A 447 -7.60 10.59 28.60
CA LEU A 447 -8.97 10.27 29.02
C LEU A 447 -10.02 11.32 28.65
N LYS A 448 -9.63 12.61 28.63
CA LYS A 448 -10.49 13.73 28.21
C LYS A 448 -10.75 13.76 26.69
N TYR A 449 -10.17 12.80 25.95
CA TYR A 449 -10.21 12.64 24.50
C TYR A 449 -10.72 11.26 24.06
N LEU A 450 -11.32 10.48 24.98
CA LEU A 450 -11.94 9.20 24.66
C LEU A 450 -13.42 9.39 24.30
N ALA A 451 -13.85 8.76 23.22
CA ALA A 451 -15.26 8.68 22.87
C ALA A 451 -15.94 7.54 23.65
N LYS A 452 -17.12 7.83 24.18
CA LYS A 452 -17.91 7.01 25.14
C LYS A 452 -18.12 5.53 24.78
N ASP A 453 -18.02 5.18 23.49
CA ASP A 453 -18.31 3.83 22.99
C ASP A 453 -17.06 2.95 22.75
N HIS A 454 -15.85 3.50 22.86
CA HIS A 454 -14.59 2.78 22.66
C HIS A 454 -14.11 2.11 23.95
N GLY A 455 -13.46 0.95 23.82
CA GLY A 455 -12.84 0.27 24.96
C GLY A 455 -11.38 0.70 25.10
N VAL A 456 -10.96 1.06 26.31
CA VAL A 456 -9.55 1.30 26.64
C VAL A 456 -9.05 0.27 27.63
N LEU A 457 -7.93 -0.37 27.30
CA LEU A 457 -7.19 -1.26 28.19
C LEU A 457 -5.90 -0.57 28.63
N VAL A 458 -5.75 -0.39 29.94
CA VAL A 458 -4.53 0.14 30.58
C VAL A 458 -3.71 -1.02 31.13
N ARG A 459 -2.38 -0.95 31.00
CA ARG A 459 -1.48 -2.00 31.50
C ARG A 459 -0.16 -1.44 32.02
N SER A 460 0.07 -1.57 33.31
CA SER A 460 1.29 -1.08 33.96
C SER A 460 2.36 -2.17 34.06
N ASN A 461 3.38 -2.09 33.21
CA ASN A 461 4.61 -2.87 33.33
C ASN A 461 5.80 -1.91 33.54
N ASN A 462 6.32 -1.84 34.77
CA ASN A 462 7.63 -1.29 35.12
C ASN A 462 7.99 0.10 34.55
N GLY A 463 7.05 1.06 34.57
CA GLY A 463 7.33 2.50 34.42
C GLY A 463 6.94 3.16 33.10
N ASP A 464 6.38 2.41 32.15
CA ASP A 464 6.09 2.91 30.79
C ASP A 464 4.68 3.54 30.60
N GLN A 465 3.80 3.56 31.62
CA GLN A 465 2.44 4.14 31.64
C GLN A 465 1.64 4.16 30.31
N LEU A 466 1.52 3.00 29.64
CA LEU A 466 0.83 2.91 28.35
C LEU A 466 -0.68 2.65 28.46
N PHE A 467 -1.42 3.38 27.62
CA PHE A 467 -2.84 3.23 27.37
C PHE A 467 -3.06 2.67 25.95
N THR A 468 -3.86 1.62 25.80
CA THR A 468 -4.19 1.06 24.47
C THR A 468 -5.69 1.17 24.22
N VAL A 469 -6.07 1.86 23.15
CA VAL A 469 -7.44 1.90 22.64
C VAL A 469 -7.63 0.72 21.70
N LEU A 470 -8.60 -0.16 22.00
CA LEU A 470 -8.92 -1.35 21.21
C LEU A 470 -10.40 -1.39 20.86
N ALA A 471 -10.77 -2.25 19.91
CA ALA A 471 -12.18 -2.58 19.70
C ALA A 471 -12.78 -3.14 21.00
N LYS A 472 -13.96 -2.65 21.38
CA LYS A 472 -14.63 -2.93 22.67
C LYS A 472 -14.59 -4.42 23.05
N LYS A 473 -14.89 -5.33 22.10
CA LYS A 473 -14.83 -6.79 22.29
C LYS A 473 -13.51 -7.32 22.84
N ASP A 474 -12.37 -6.73 22.50
CA ASP A 474 -11.03 -7.26 22.83
C ASP A 474 -10.55 -6.73 24.19
N VAL A 475 -10.94 -5.50 24.55
CA VAL A 475 -10.85 -5.01 25.93
C VAL A 475 -11.69 -5.89 26.84
N LEU A 476 -12.97 -6.10 26.49
CA LEU A 476 -13.89 -6.89 27.31
C LEU A 476 -13.49 -8.38 27.42
N ALA A 477 -12.75 -8.92 26.46
CA ALA A 477 -12.18 -10.27 26.55
C ALA A 477 -10.93 -10.37 27.46
N SER A 478 -10.31 -9.27 27.87
CA SER A 478 -9.00 -9.24 28.55
C SER A 478 -8.94 -8.44 29.86
N ALA A 479 -9.91 -7.54 30.08
CA ALA A 479 -10.08 -6.73 31.27
C ALA A 479 -10.34 -7.56 32.53
N LYS A 480 -9.97 -7.01 33.69
CA LYS A 480 -10.36 -7.53 35.02
C LYS A 480 -10.74 -6.41 35.99
N GLY A 481 -10.03 -5.29 35.99
CA GLY A 481 -10.44 -4.07 36.67
C GLY A 481 -11.21 -3.12 35.74
N LYS A 482 -12.06 -2.27 36.32
CA LYS A 482 -12.74 -1.17 35.64
C LYS A 482 -12.76 0.09 36.53
N VAL A 483 -12.56 1.27 35.95
CA VAL A 483 -12.79 2.58 36.59
C VAL A 483 -13.77 3.37 35.73
N THR A 484 -14.88 3.81 36.31
CA THR A 484 -15.84 4.71 35.65
C THR A 484 -15.39 6.16 35.82
N THR A 485 -15.36 6.95 34.74
CA THR A 485 -15.03 8.38 34.77
C THR A 485 -16.13 9.22 34.11
N GLU A 486 -16.05 10.55 34.23
CA GLU A 486 -16.97 11.46 33.53
C GLU A 486 -16.90 11.34 31.98
N ASN A 487 -15.76 10.90 31.45
CA ASN A 487 -15.50 10.77 30.00
C ASN A 487 -15.75 9.35 29.46
N GLY A 488 -15.77 8.32 30.33
CA GLY A 488 -16.01 6.93 29.92
C GLY A 488 -15.55 5.87 30.91
N ASP A 489 -15.75 4.60 30.54
CA ASP A 489 -15.28 3.43 31.28
C ASP A 489 -13.87 3.02 30.84
N LEU A 490 -12.98 2.86 31.80
CA LEU A 490 -11.59 2.43 31.60
C LEU A 490 -11.39 1.04 32.16
N PHE A 491 -10.65 0.19 31.46
CA PHE A 491 -10.45 -1.20 31.85
C PHE A 491 -8.97 -1.51 32.07
N PHE A 492 -8.69 -2.42 32.99
CA PHE A 492 -7.34 -2.70 33.48
C PHE A 492 -7.07 -4.20 33.47
N GLY A 493 -5.82 -4.59 33.22
CA GLY A 493 -5.39 -6.00 33.18
C GLY A 493 -5.60 -6.77 34.49
N THR A 494 -5.70 -6.05 35.61
CA THR A 494 -5.99 -6.52 36.97
C THR A 494 -6.91 -5.53 37.68
N LEU A 495 -7.53 -5.95 38.78
CA LEU A 495 -8.32 -5.05 39.64
C LEU A 495 -7.43 -4.09 40.46
N ASP A 496 -6.18 -4.47 40.74
CA ASP A 496 -5.29 -3.64 41.57
C ASP A 496 -4.63 -2.51 40.76
N GLU A 497 -4.35 -2.72 39.46
CA GLU A 497 -4.02 -1.62 38.53
C GLU A 497 -5.14 -0.56 38.47
N ALA A 498 -6.41 -0.98 38.53
CA ALA A 498 -7.55 -0.05 38.53
C ALA A 498 -7.64 0.79 39.81
N LYS A 499 -7.28 0.23 40.97
CA LYS A 499 -7.23 0.95 42.25
C LYS A 499 -6.06 1.92 42.30
N ASP A 500 -4.86 1.45 41.94
CA ASP A 500 -3.63 2.26 41.86
C ASP A 500 -3.82 3.46 40.91
N TYR A 501 -4.54 3.26 39.79
CA TYR A 501 -4.94 4.35 38.90
C TYR A 501 -5.90 5.35 39.57
N ALA A 502 -6.96 4.87 40.22
CA ALA A 502 -7.98 5.70 40.84
C ALA A 502 -7.42 6.53 42.01
N GLU A 503 -6.57 5.95 42.86
CA GLU A 503 -5.90 6.63 43.97
C GLU A 503 -5.05 7.81 43.45
N LYS A 504 -4.21 7.56 42.43
CA LYS A 504 -3.33 8.58 41.81
C LYS A 504 -4.10 9.73 41.17
N ASN A 505 -5.28 9.45 40.62
CA ASN A 505 -6.12 10.44 39.93
C ASN A 505 -7.25 11.01 40.81
N ASN A 506 -7.22 10.75 42.12
CA ASN A 506 -8.23 11.18 43.10
C ASN A 506 -9.69 10.82 42.73
N ILE A 507 -9.87 9.68 42.08
CA ILE A 507 -11.18 9.13 41.72
C ILE A 507 -11.76 8.37 42.92
N ASP A 508 -13.04 8.56 43.22
CA ASP A 508 -13.77 7.83 44.27
C ASP A 508 -13.68 6.31 44.07
N GLU A 509 -13.31 5.56 45.11
CA GLU A 509 -13.27 4.09 45.12
C GLU A 509 -14.61 3.47 44.68
N GLY A 510 -15.74 4.15 44.92
CA GLY A 510 -17.06 3.73 44.45
C GLY A 510 -17.22 3.64 42.93
N ASN A 511 -16.31 4.24 42.16
CA ASN A 511 -16.24 4.10 40.70
C ASN A 511 -15.33 2.94 40.23
N VAL A 512 -14.60 2.29 41.14
CA VAL A 512 -13.71 1.16 40.86
C VAL A 512 -14.49 -0.15 41.02
N SER A 513 -14.43 -1.01 40.01
CA SER A 513 -15.20 -2.26 39.98
C SER A 513 -14.44 -3.38 39.27
N GLN A 514 -14.86 -4.62 39.50
CA GLN A 514 -14.40 -5.76 38.70
C GLN A 514 -15.18 -5.80 37.39
N ALA A 515 -14.50 -6.03 36.27
CA ALA A 515 -15.14 -6.14 34.96
C ALA A 515 -16.04 -7.38 34.91
N VAL A 516 -17.32 -7.21 34.55
CA VAL A 516 -18.35 -8.25 34.52
C VAL A 516 -19.28 -8.09 33.31
N TYR A 517 -19.92 -9.18 32.89
CA TYR A 517 -21.00 -9.22 31.89
C TYR A 517 -22.22 -9.93 32.44
N THR A 518 -23.40 -9.50 32.00
CA THR A 518 -24.69 -10.10 32.29
C THR A 518 -25.15 -10.95 31.10
N VAL A 519 -25.37 -12.24 31.35
CA VAL A 519 -26.01 -13.15 30.41
C VAL A 519 -27.47 -13.28 30.79
N ASP A 520 -28.36 -12.67 30.01
CA ASP A 520 -29.81 -12.76 30.16
C ASP A 520 -30.36 -13.97 29.39
N PHE A 521 -31.53 -14.47 29.79
CA PHE A 521 -32.12 -15.70 29.27
C PHE A 521 -33.59 -15.51 28.86
N ASP A 522 -33.83 -15.26 27.58
CA ASP A 522 -35.17 -15.13 27.01
C ASP A 522 -35.77 -16.52 26.68
N THR A 523 -36.70 -16.96 27.53
CA THR A 523 -37.46 -18.21 27.36
C THR A 523 -38.64 -18.08 26.40
N GLN A 524 -38.81 -16.94 25.72
CA GLN A 524 -39.98 -16.63 24.90
C GLN A 524 -41.31 -16.79 25.68
N GLY A 525 -41.26 -16.59 27.01
CA GLY A 525 -42.40 -16.71 27.93
C GLY A 525 -42.69 -18.13 28.46
N ASN A 526 -41.73 -19.06 28.40
CA ASN A 526 -41.89 -20.47 28.81
C ASN A 526 -41.24 -20.74 30.18
N GLY A 527 -41.55 -19.90 31.18
CA GLY A 527 -40.93 -19.91 32.51
C GLY A 527 -39.80 -18.89 32.63
N ASP A 528 -39.25 -18.72 33.84
CA ASP A 528 -38.23 -17.71 34.11
C ASP A 528 -36.87 -18.36 34.36
N VAL A 529 -35.81 -17.80 33.77
CA VAL A 529 -34.42 -18.22 33.98
C VAL A 529 -33.64 -16.98 34.43
N ALA A 530 -33.00 -17.07 35.60
CA ALA A 530 -32.29 -15.94 36.17
C ALA A 530 -31.02 -15.59 35.36
N SER A 531 -30.80 -14.30 35.14
CA SER A 531 -29.58 -13.78 34.51
C SER A 531 -28.33 -14.16 35.30
N ILE A 532 -27.24 -14.45 34.58
CA ILE A 532 -25.96 -14.81 35.19
C ILE A 532 -24.96 -13.68 34.96
N THR A 533 -24.58 -12.98 36.04
CA THR A 533 -23.43 -12.07 36.03
C THR A 533 -22.14 -12.90 36.16
N VAL A 534 -21.16 -12.63 35.31
CA VAL A 534 -19.88 -13.35 35.26
C VAL A 534 -18.72 -12.37 35.06
N GLU A 535 -17.57 -12.63 35.69
CA GLU A 535 -16.36 -11.83 35.51
C GLU A 535 -15.85 -11.90 34.07
N ALA A 536 -15.29 -10.80 33.57
CA ALA A 536 -14.70 -10.73 32.24
C ALA A 536 -13.63 -11.81 32.01
N GLY A 537 -13.72 -12.50 30.86
CA GLY A 537 -12.83 -13.61 30.52
C GLY A 537 -13.10 -14.93 31.26
N LYS A 538 -14.19 -15.07 32.03
CA LYS A 538 -14.62 -16.36 32.61
C LYS A 538 -15.74 -17.00 31.80
N SER A 539 -15.74 -18.33 31.75
CA SER A 539 -16.80 -19.13 31.16
C SER A 539 -17.86 -19.51 32.20
N ILE A 540 -19.12 -19.55 31.80
CA ILE A 540 -20.25 -20.13 32.55
C ILE A 540 -20.72 -21.41 31.90
N HIS A 541 -21.31 -22.30 32.70
CA HIS A 541 -22.24 -23.31 32.17
C HIS A 541 -23.61 -22.66 31.98
N LEU A 542 -24.21 -22.84 30.81
CA LEU A 542 -25.57 -22.36 30.55
C LEU A 542 -26.61 -23.21 31.32
N PRO A 543 -27.67 -22.58 31.86
CA PRO A 543 -28.79 -23.30 32.47
C PRO A 543 -29.51 -24.16 31.44
N ALA A 544 -30.19 -25.22 31.88
CA ALA A 544 -31.06 -26.00 31.01
C ALA A 544 -32.20 -25.13 30.46
N VAL A 545 -32.49 -25.25 29.16
CA VAL A 545 -33.65 -24.61 28.54
C VAL A 545 -34.93 -25.26 29.11
N PRO A 546 -35.97 -24.48 29.49
CA PRO A 546 -37.21 -25.04 30.01
C PRO A 546 -37.86 -26.09 29.09
N GLU A 547 -38.47 -27.12 29.67
CA GLU A 547 -39.19 -28.14 28.90
C GLU A 547 -40.53 -27.60 28.39
N VAL A 548 -40.79 -27.73 27.07
CA VAL A 548 -42.06 -27.34 26.44
C VAL A 548 -42.75 -28.57 25.88
N PHE A 549 -43.98 -28.83 26.35
CA PHE A 549 -44.75 -30.00 25.95
C PHE A 549 -45.01 -30.04 24.42
N GLY A 550 -44.70 -31.17 23.79
CA GLY A 550 -44.80 -31.33 22.33
C GLY A 550 -43.53 -30.95 21.56
N TYR A 551 -42.42 -30.67 22.25
CA TYR A 551 -41.10 -30.44 21.69
C TYR A 551 -40.10 -31.48 22.24
N THR A 552 -39.04 -31.79 21.50
CA THR A 552 -38.09 -32.87 21.82
C THR A 552 -36.72 -32.39 22.32
N SER A 553 -36.35 -31.14 22.03
CA SER A 553 -35.09 -30.55 22.49
C SER A 553 -35.15 -29.03 22.41
N GLY A 554 -34.65 -28.35 23.45
CA GLY A 554 -34.41 -26.90 23.45
C GLY A 554 -32.91 -26.58 23.47
N ALA A 555 -32.52 -25.44 22.90
CA ALA A 555 -31.15 -24.90 23.01
C ALA A 555 -31.16 -23.36 23.04
N TRP A 556 -30.08 -22.77 23.55
CA TRP A 556 -29.86 -21.32 23.58
C TRP A 556 -29.22 -20.82 22.28
N TYR A 557 -29.59 -19.62 21.84
CA TYR A 557 -29.12 -19.02 20.58
C TYR A 557 -28.72 -17.54 20.76
N ILE A 558 -27.69 -17.12 20.02
CA ILE A 558 -27.40 -15.72 19.71
C ILE A 558 -27.77 -15.49 18.24
N GLY A 559 -28.84 -14.76 17.99
CA GLY A 559 -29.46 -14.68 16.66
C GLY A 559 -29.84 -16.07 16.18
N ASP A 560 -29.21 -16.53 15.10
CA ASP A 560 -29.42 -17.87 14.53
C ASP A 560 -28.30 -18.87 14.82
N LYS A 561 -27.25 -18.47 15.55
CA LYS A 561 -26.20 -19.39 16.01
C LYS A 561 -26.60 -20.02 17.33
N LYS A 562 -26.66 -21.36 17.37
CA LYS A 562 -26.74 -22.12 18.62
C LYS A 562 -25.50 -21.82 19.48
N VAL A 563 -25.70 -21.68 20.78
CA VAL A 563 -24.62 -21.56 21.77
C VAL A 563 -24.39 -22.94 22.41
N GLU A 564 -23.14 -23.27 22.70
CA GLU A 564 -22.78 -24.50 23.40
C GLU A 564 -22.97 -24.38 24.92
N SER A 565 -22.91 -25.51 25.63
CA SER A 565 -23.18 -25.57 27.08
C SER A 565 -22.20 -24.78 27.93
N GLU A 566 -20.96 -24.60 27.46
CA GLU A 566 -20.00 -23.65 28.01
C GLU A 566 -20.02 -22.37 27.16
N PHE A 567 -20.15 -21.22 27.83
CA PHE A 567 -20.24 -19.92 27.18
C PHE A 567 -19.37 -18.89 27.89
N THR A 568 -18.61 -18.11 27.11
CA THR A 568 -17.81 -16.98 27.62
C THR A 568 -18.34 -15.70 26.97
N PRO A 569 -19.11 -14.86 27.68
CA PRO A 569 -19.56 -13.59 27.13
C PRO A 569 -18.39 -12.61 26.95
N THR A 570 -18.46 -11.83 25.87
CA THR A 570 -17.53 -10.72 25.56
C THR A 570 -18.21 -9.35 25.67
N SER A 571 -19.46 -9.33 26.14
CA SER A 571 -20.33 -8.19 26.43
C SER A 571 -21.55 -8.69 27.20
N ASP A 572 -22.37 -7.79 27.72
CA ASP A 572 -23.75 -8.14 28.08
C ASP A 572 -24.48 -8.72 26.85
N VAL A 573 -25.33 -9.73 27.05
CA VAL A 573 -25.96 -10.48 25.97
C VAL A 573 -27.21 -11.23 26.44
N THR A 574 -28.27 -11.21 25.63
CA THR A 574 -29.46 -12.05 25.85
C THR A 574 -29.38 -13.31 24.98
N LEU A 575 -29.49 -14.47 25.60
CA LEU A 575 -29.61 -15.77 24.93
C LEU A 575 -31.07 -16.13 24.77
N VAL A 576 -31.49 -16.48 23.56
CA VAL A 576 -32.89 -16.81 23.24
C VAL A 576 -33.07 -18.33 23.14
N ALA A 577 -34.07 -18.86 23.84
CA ALA A 577 -34.44 -20.27 23.75
C ALA A 577 -35.18 -20.58 22.44
N LYS A 578 -34.76 -21.62 21.72
CA LYS A 578 -35.49 -22.19 20.57
C LYS A 578 -35.65 -23.70 20.77
N TRP A 579 -36.78 -24.25 20.31
CA TRP A 579 -37.14 -25.67 20.50
C TRP A 579 -37.49 -26.38 19.19
N ILE A 580 -37.07 -27.64 19.06
CA ILE A 580 -37.42 -28.52 17.94
C ILE A 580 -38.70 -29.29 18.28
N LYS A 581 -39.73 -29.18 17.44
CA LYS A 581 -41.04 -29.81 17.66
C LYS A 581 -40.96 -31.33 17.57
N ALA A 582 -41.68 -32.04 18.44
CA ALA A 582 -41.83 -33.47 18.36
C ALA A 582 -42.53 -33.87 17.04
N VAL A 583 -41.94 -34.80 16.30
CA VAL A 583 -42.58 -35.42 15.13
C VAL A 583 -43.38 -36.62 15.60
N ASP A 584 -44.70 -36.53 15.52
CA ASP A 584 -45.61 -37.63 15.85
C ASP A 584 -45.33 -38.84 14.94
N LYS A 585 -44.77 -39.91 15.51
CA LYS A 585 -44.71 -41.22 14.85
C LYS A 585 -46.12 -41.81 14.79
N GLY A 586 -46.86 -41.47 13.74
CA GLY A 586 -48.24 -41.88 13.54
C GLY A 586 -48.43 -43.40 13.65
N ASN A 587 -49.29 -43.83 14.58
CA ASN A 587 -49.62 -45.24 14.76
C ASN A 587 -50.66 -45.68 13.71
N SER A 588 -50.54 -46.92 13.22
CA SER A 588 -51.32 -47.40 12.07
C SER A 588 -52.51 -48.27 12.49
N ASN A 589 -53.69 -47.89 11.98
CA ASN A 589 -54.81 -48.74 11.53
C ASN A 589 -55.44 -49.87 12.41
N ASN A 590 -56.78 -49.81 12.41
CA ASN A 590 -57.74 -50.94 12.28
C ASN A 590 -58.19 -51.79 13.49
N ASN A 591 -59.41 -51.45 13.96
CA ASN A 591 -60.63 -52.27 13.87
C ASN A 591 -60.90 -53.42 14.89
N GLY A 592 -62.20 -53.66 15.19
CA GLY A 592 -62.74 -54.68 16.12
C GLY A 592 -63.09 -54.09 17.50
N SER A 593 -64.34 -53.75 17.87
CA SER A 593 -65.65 -54.45 17.84
C SER A 593 -65.88 -55.47 18.96
N SER A 594 -66.58 -55.07 20.04
CA SER A 594 -67.57 -55.85 20.81
C SER A 594 -68.17 -54.99 21.96
N THR A 595 -69.21 -55.47 22.65
CA THR A 595 -70.08 -54.67 23.54
C THR A 595 -70.37 -55.30 24.91
N SER A 596 -71.02 -54.51 25.80
CA SER A 596 -71.74 -54.92 27.03
C SER A 596 -70.86 -55.31 28.25
N THR A 597 -71.27 -55.14 29.53
CA THR A 597 -72.38 -54.39 30.20
C THR A 597 -72.04 -54.26 31.70
N GLY A 598 -72.59 -53.25 32.43
CA GLY A 598 -72.61 -53.32 33.91
C GLY A 598 -72.76 -52.03 34.72
N SER A 599 -74.02 -51.67 35.07
CA SER A 599 -74.45 -50.88 36.24
C SER A 599 -73.90 -49.46 36.53
N LYS A 600 -74.79 -48.60 37.04
CA LYS A 600 -74.52 -47.19 37.40
C LYS A 600 -74.48 -46.98 38.92
N LYS A 601 -73.74 -45.98 39.39
CA LYS A 601 -74.11 -45.16 40.55
C LYS A 601 -73.57 -43.73 40.40
N ASN A 602 -74.36 -42.74 40.81
CA ASN A 602 -74.08 -41.32 40.57
C ASN A 602 -73.33 -40.67 41.75
N VAL A 603 -72.41 -39.75 41.43
CA VAL A 603 -72.19 -38.49 42.16
C VAL A 603 -72.04 -37.37 41.11
N ALA A 604 -72.43 -36.14 41.43
CA ALA A 604 -72.67 -35.10 40.43
C ALA A 604 -71.44 -34.19 40.13
N SER A 605 -71.29 -33.89 38.83
CA SER A 605 -70.85 -32.62 38.21
C SER A 605 -69.90 -31.67 38.96
N GLY A 606 -68.72 -31.46 38.38
CA GLY A 606 -67.86 -30.29 38.62
C GLY A 606 -66.73 -30.21 37.58
N ALA A 607 -66.78 -29.25 36.67
CA ALA A 607 -65.69 -28.93 35.72
C ALA A 607 -64.65 -28.00 36.41
N VAL A 608 -63.45 -27.71 35.91
CA VAL A 608 -62.92 -27.67 34.53
C VAL A 608 -61.45 -28.11 34.48
N SER A 609 -61.04 -28.81 33.42
CA SER A 609 -59.62 -29.08 33.13
C SER A 609 -58.93 -27.81 32.60
N LYS A 610 -58.10 -27.16 33.43
CA LYS A 610 -57.37 -25.93 33.08
C LYS A 610 -56.20 -26.22 32.12
N ARG A 611 -56.46 -26.20 30.80
CA ARG A 611 -55.45 -26.35 29.74
C ARG A 611 -55.19 -25.00 29.06
N VAL A 612 -54.13 -24.29 29.49
CA VAL A 612 -53.64 -23.07 28.82
C VAL A 612 -52.12 -23.12 28.74
N GLY A 613 -51.61 -23.32 27.54
CA GLY A 613 -50.25 -22.98 27.13
C GLY A 613 -50.37 -22.32 25.76
N LYS A 614 -49.71 -21.18 25.55
CA LYS A 614 -49.66 -20.56 24.22
C LYS A 614 -48.82 -21.47 23.31
N SER A 615 -49.27 -21.72 22.09
CA SER A 615 -48.43 -22.37 21.09
C SER A 615 -47.30 -21.44 20.67
N LEU A 616 -46.06 -21.89 20.79
CA LEU A 616 -44.89 -21.20 20.22
C LEU A 616 -45.08 -20.95 18.71
N PRO A 617 -44.55 -19.85 18.16
CA PRO A 617 -44.53 -19.64 16.71
C PRO A 617 -43.67 -20.70 16.02
N GLN A 618 -44.07 -21.13 14.82
CA GLN A 618 -43.30 -22.10 14.04
C GLN A 618 -42.13 -21.41 13.32
N THR A 619 -40.94 -21.44 13.93
CA THR A 619 -39.68 -21.24 13.17
C THR A 619 -39.42 -22.50 12.34
N GLY A 620 -39.66 -22.41 11.03
CA GLY A 620 -39.49 -23.53 10.11
C GLY A 620 -38.07 -23.62 9.58
N ASP A 621 -37.40 -24.74 9.84
CA ASP A 621 -36.16 -25.10 9.13
C ASP A 621 -36.46 -25.34 7.64
N THR A 622 -36.03 -24.42 6.79
CA THR A 622 -35.81 -24.68 5.36
C THR A 622 -34.31 -24.58 5.08
N SER A 623 -33.60 -25.69 5.28
CA SER A 623 -32.17 -25.83 5.03
C SER A 623 -31.85 -25.78 3.52
N ALA A 624 -31.92 -24.59 2.93
CA ALA A 624 -31.38 -24.33 1.61
C ALA A 624 -29.84 -24.30 1.70
N ILE A 625 -29.19 -25.42 1.36
CA ILE A 625 -27.73 -25.47 1.23
C ILE A 625 -27.31 -24.59 0.05
N VAL A 626 -26.81 -23.40 0.35
CA VAL A 626 -26.11 -22.53 -0.60
C VAL A 626 -24.65 -22.49 -0.18
N ILE A 627 -23.78 -23.15 -0.95
CA ILE A 627 -22.33 -23.03 -0.79
C ILE A 627 -21.93 -21.69 -1.40
N ALA A 628 -21.78 -20.67 -0.56
CA ALA A 628 -21.27 -19.36 -0.93
C ALA A 628 -19.84 -19.20 -0.40
N THR A 629 -18.85 -19.33 -1.29
CA THR A 629 -17.43 -19.17 -0.94
C THR A 629 -17.12 -17.72 -0.61
N ALA A 630 -16.68 -17.44 0.61
CA ALA A 630 -16.28 -16.08 1.00
C ALA A 630 -14.87 -15.76 0.48
N ALA A 631 -14.79 -14.98 -0.59
CA ALA A 631 -13.61 -14.20 -0.99
C ALA A 631 -14.02 -12.72 -1.01
N ALA A 632 -13.16 -11.84 -0.51
CA ALA A 632 -13.50 -10.43 -0.30
C ALA A 632 -13.36 -9.58 -1.57
N THR A 633 -14.23 -8.56 -1.73
CA THR A 633 -13.92 -7.16 -2.11
C THR A 633 -15.20 -6.39 -2.53
N GLY A 634 -15.14 -5.05 -2.55
CA GLY A 634 -15.74 -4.28 -3.65
C GLY A 634 -17.14 -3.67 -3.47
N ILE A 635 -17.18 -2.53 -2.78
CA ILE A 635 -18.02 -1.33 -3.01
C ILE A 635 -19.01 -1.39 -4.20
N ALA A 636 -20.32 -1.23 -3.93
CA ALA A 636 -21.22 -0.41 -4.75
C ALA A 636 -22.55 -0.11 -4.01
N ALA A 637 -23.08 1.11 -4.13
CA ALA A 637 -24.43 1.46 -3.65
C ALA A 637 -25.23 2.11 -4.79
N ILE A 638 -26.47 1.67 -5.00
CA ILE A 638 -27.49 2.28 -5.87
C ILE A 638 -28.87 2.04 -5.23
N ALA A 639 -29.81 2.97 -5.42
CA ALA A 639 -31.09 3.01 -4.70
C ALA A 639 -32.18 2.07 -5.28
N GLY A 640 -33.12 1.67 -4.43
CA GLY A 640 -34.32 0.93 -4.80
C GLY A 640 -35.23 0.68 -3.59
N GLY A 641 -36.12 1.63 -3.28
CA GLY A 641 -36.99 1.54 -2.11
C GLY A 641 -38.21 0.64 -2.32
N ILE A 642 -38.53 -0.20 -1.33
CA ILE A 642 -39.82 -0.92 -1.23
C ILE A 642 -40.42 -0.63 0.14
N VAL A 643 -41.63 -0.07 0.15
CA VAL A 643 -42.46 0.05 1.36
C VAL A 643 -43.23 -1.25 1.54
N VAL A 644 -43.19 -1.83 2.75
CA VAL A 644 -44.11 -2.90 3.16
C VAL A 644 -44.92 -2.39 4.35
N GLU A 645 -46.24 -2.41 4.20
CA GLU A 645 -47.18 -1.71 5.07
C GLU A 645 -47.60 -2.55 6.29
N ASN A 646 -47.54 -1.94 7.48
CA ASN A 646 -47.67 -2.64 8.74
C ASN A 646 -49.16 -2.84 9.14
N ARG A 647 -49.76 -3.98 8.78
CA ARG A 647 -51.15 -4.30 9.15
C ARG A 647 -51.26 -4.97 10.51
N ARG A 648 -51.61 -4.16 11.52
CA ARG A 648 -52.13 -4.63 12.81
C ARG A 648 -53.37 -5.50 12.61
N HIS A 649 -53.49 -6.58 13.38
CA HIS A 649 -54.79 -7.13 13.76
C HIS A 649 -54.89 -7.18 15.29
N GLN A 650 -56.04 -6.77 15.82
CA GLN A 650 -56.36 -6.77 17.25
C GLN A 650 -57.12 -8.04 17.61
N ALA A 651 -56.71 -8.72 18.68
CA ALA A 651 -57.53 -9.54 19.57
C ALA A 651 -56.74 -9.79 20.87
#